data_AF-A0AA38PDY3-F1
#
_entry.id   AF-A0AA38PDY3-F1
#
_cell.length_a   1.000
_cell.length_b   1.000
_cell.length_c   1.000
_cell.angle_alpha   90.00
_cell.angle_beta   90.00
_cell.angle_gamma   90.00
#
_symmetry.space_group_name_H-M   'P 1'
#
loop_
_entity.id
_entity.type
_entity.pdbx_description
1 polymer ?
#
loop_
_entity_poly.entity_id
_entity_poly.type
_entity_poly.pdbx_seq_one_letter_code
_entity_poly.pdbx_strand_id
1 'polypeptide(L)'
;MSHLPIKHVGDPQTPHNLFLLFYHLSHRLRSTIAKKLSLLDEMPSKHEQDPFQRSRMGTFDKMFNKDLEYQWQLDLYKELWGKDLGDASSKFSRNRRVVVRRWPRAPNGAVISMLPPGHATPSSTHLWGERLSDFFCFARGTDEMAPFLHTISTSSRLSAWMKANGETEYAKDEMIWAESEEPPRIRHAADLMEIISARDLLVMMGSCGTSRYPEPENDDHEEPVLPFDYDNYPHPWPLIPFSSNPPSLQSQIPFHLLPETLIVHDPFRLLHARRPEDNNVDWPSVDDVTHRYKLNLTVDSINETIDTARARIEEQTKNAAPVVIATLFSPSVECDAAEHKVGAVPGNAYKVTVPPPPPPPIFVPEAHLFLSPAHVVGYGSHSRVYRAEWDLPRAMFSKPTICKTCVEEAARQFIQDQDPPDVKKGCHSRSPASGTLNVKEEHTPKISVAFNKFDFDFAELDKYRAQAINEELTHTLEDEKSTTYVEYSGSMDTIHITTVPWYDPASTMPPPCAHLVQSSVGGSLPGTPPPTAQVSVVAKLSLRGDNHLKEEAVNYQRFGMQFSQHWTGYTLANPLHDPTPMGAITPTFYGYYTKEGSSNSNEYFSPLLLLEDCGKPIEPEKLDFDDRQECAALVLRLHYHGWTQGSFWPRNIVMQHGDHADFPLMRSANDRRFRLIDFGRAKCLKDAQEADRSSGLESHFREKAWDDQRFEEKTMIGKVLEFPYHT
;
A
#
# COMPACT_ATOMS: atom_id res chain seq x y z
N MET A 1 -11.92 -67.25 33.32
CA MET A 1 -10.53 -67.41 32.83
C MET A 1 -10.54 -66.80 31.43
N SER A 2 -9.91 -65.69 31.09
CA SER A 2 -8.67 -65.03 31.52
C SER A 2 -8.70 -63.54 31.13
N HIS A 3 -7.74 -62.77 31.65
CA HIS A 3 -7.67 -61.31 31.80
C HIS A 3 -7.46 -60.44 30.53
N LEU A 4 -7.89 -59.17 30.67
CA LEU A 4 -7.53 -57.86 30.05
C LEU A 4 -6.17 -57.70 29.29
N PRO A 5 -5.93 -56.65 28.44
CA PRO A 5 -6.46 -55.28 28.59
C PRO A 5 -6.93 -54.48 27.34
N ILE A 6 -7.81 -53.52 27.63
CA ILE A 6 -8.19 -52.36 26.81
C ILE A 6 -7.14 -51.26 27.04
N LYS A 7 -6.56 -50.70 25.96
CA LYS A 7 -5.77 -49.46 26.02
C LYS A 7 -6.71 -48.25 25.95
N HIS A 8 -6.66 -47.41 26.97
CA HIS A 8 -7.20 -46.06 26.94
C HIS A 8 -6.38 -45.18 25.99
N VAL A 9 -7.03 -44.56 25.02
CA VAL A 9 -6.50 -43.41 24.27
C VAL A 9 -6.76 -42.17 25.12
N GLY A 10 -5.69 -41.41 25.38
CA GLY A 10 -5.72 -40.18 26.16
C GLY A 10 -6.46 -39.06 25.43
N ASP A 11 -7.21 -38.32 26.23
CA ASP A 11 -7.90 -37.08 25.94
C ASP A 11 -6.89 -35.94 25.69
N PRO A 12 -6.93 -35.20 24.55
CA PRO A 12 -6.05 -34.06 24.35
C PRO A 12 -6.61 -32.84 25.11
N GLN A 13 -6.07 -32.61 26.31
CA GLN A 13 -6.08 -31.28 26.90
C GLN A 13 -5.30 -30.32 25.98
N THR A 14 -5.94 -29.24 25.48
CA THR A 14 -5.58 -27.84 25.82
C THR A 14 -6.23 -26.81 24.87
N PRO A 15 -7.46 -26.32 25.16
CA PRO A 15 -7.96 -25.05 24.64
C PRO A 15 -7.25 -23.82 25.25
N HIS A 16 -6.52 -24.01 26.35
CA HIS A 16 -5.96 -22.92 27.15
C HIS A 16 -4.68 -22.32 26.54
N ASN A 17 -3.87 -23.11 25.83
CA ASN A 17 -2.64 -22.65 25.18
C ASN A 17 -2.92 -21.78 23.94
N LEU A 18 -3.98 -22.12 23.17
CA LEU A 18 -4.45 -21.30 22.06
C LEU A 18 -4.98 -19.93 22.54
N PHE A 19 -5.68 -19.89 23.67
CA PHE A 19 -6.19 -18.64 24.23
C PHE A 19 -5.07 -17.71 24.72
N LEU A 20 -4.05 -18.26 25.39
CA LEU A 20 -2.86 -17.51 25.81
C LEU A 20 -2.03 -17.01 24.61
N LEU A 21 -1.92 -17.80 23.55
CA LEU A 21 -1.23 -17.41 22.31
C LEU A 21 -1.96 -16.24 21.62
N PHE A 22 -3.30 -16.31 21.50
CA PHE A 22 -4.13 -15.21 20.97
C PHE A 22 -4.04 -13.95 21.84
N TYR A 23 -4.04 -14.09 23.17
CA TYR A 23 -3.88 -12.98 24.10
C TYR A 23 -2.50 -12.31 23.95
N HIS A 24 -1.42 -13.09 23.84
CA HIS A 24 -0.08 -12.56 23.65
C HIS A 24 0.13 -11.92 22.27
N LEU A 25 -0.44 -12.48 21.19
CA LEU A 25 -0.40 -11.85 19.86
C LEU A 25 -1.18 -10.53 19.84
N SER A 26 -2.38 -10.48 20.43
CA SER A 26 -3.16 -9.24 20.57
C SER A 26 -2.38 -8.18 21.35
N HIS A 27 -1.77 -8.55 22.47
CA HIS A 27 -0.97 -7.63 23.29
C HIS A 27 0.33 -7.16 22.61
N ARG A 28 0.95 -7.99 21.77
CA ARG A 28 2.20 -7.64 21.05
C ARG A 28 1.94 -6.82 19.79
N LEU A 29 0.87 -7.13 19.05
CA LEU A 29 0.39 -6.25 17.98
C LEU A 29 0.07 -4.86 18.55
N ARG A 30 -0.60 -4.81 19.72
CA ARG A 30 -0.83 -3.57 20.49
C ARG A 30 0.47 -2.83 20.85
N SER A 31 1.52 -3.53 21.30
CA SER A 31 2.80 -2.92 21.68
C SER A 31 3.56 -2.32 20.49
N THR A 32 3.62 -3.03 19.36
CA THR A 32 4.26 -2.54 18.13
C THR A 32 3.49 -1.36 17.53
N ILE A 33 2.16 -1.39 17.61
CA ILE A 33 1.29 -0.27 17.21
C ILE A 33 1.46 0.93 18.15
N ALA A 34 1.49 0.72 19.47
CA ALA A 34 1.67 1.79 20.46
C ALA A 34 3.03 2.50 20.32
N LYS A 35 4.12 1.76 20.02
CA LYS A 35 5.44 2.35 19.71
C LYS A 35 5.44 3.20 18.43
N LYS A 36 4.59 2.89 17.45
CA LYS A 36 4.39 3.73 16.25
C LYS A 36 3.51 4.96 16.54
N LEU A 37 2.62 4.87 17.53
CA LEU A 37 1.72 5.97 17.93
C LEU A 37 2.39 7.02 18.82
N SER A 38 3.34 6.65 19.68
CA SER A 38 4.08 7.60 20.54
C SER A 38 4.97 8.58 19.77
N LEU A 39 5.07 8.44 18.45
CA LEU A 39 5.81 9.34 17.55
C LEU A 39 4.91 10.36 16.83
N LEU A 40 3.59 10.39 17.11
CA LEU A 40 2.60 11.14 16.31
C LEU A 40 1.78 12.20 17.09
N ASP A 41 2.19 12.60 18.30
CA ASP A 41 1.31 13.25 19.29
C ASP A 41 1.17 14.80 19.23
N GLU A 42 1.40 15.43 18.07
CA GLU A 42 0.99 16.83 17.84
C GLU A 42 -0.03 16.89 16.69
N MET A 43 -1.33 17.00 16.99
CA MET A 43 -2.40 16.85 15.98
C MET A 43 -3.45 17.99 15.98
N PRO A 44 -3.79 18.55 14.80
CA PRO A 44 -4.88 19.51 14.58
C PRO A 44 -6.28 18.87 14.62
N SER A 45 -7.33 19.67 14.51
CA SER A 45 -8.73 19.24 14.70
C SER A 45 -9.20 18.16 13.71
N LYS A 46 -10.24 17.37 14.08
CA LYS A 46 -10.79 16.25 13.27
C LYS A 46 -11.25 16.61 11.84
N HIS A 47 -11.38 17.90 11.53
CA HIS A 47 -11.78 18.40 10.21
C HIS A 47 -10.58 18.81 9.33
N GLU A 48 -9.37 18.87 9.89
CA GLU A 48 -8.15 19.39 9.24
C GLU A 48 -7.14 18.28 8.89
N GLN A 49 -7.44 17.02 9.23
CA GLN A 49 -6.57 15.89 8.93
C GLN A 49 -6.81 15.36 7.51
N ASP A 50 -5.76 14.81 6.90
CA ASP A 50 -5.87 14.01 5.68
C ASP A 50 -7.03 12.99 5.86
N PRO A 51 -8.01 12.93 4.94
CA PRO A 51 -9.14 11.99 5.03
C PRO A 51 -8.69 10.54 5.27
N PHE A 52 -7.50 10.22 4.79
CA PHE A 52 -6.91 8.89 4.88
C PHE A 52 -6.18 8.65 6.21
N GLN A 53 -5.69 9.70 6.88
CA GLN A 53 -5.23 9.58 8.27
C GLN A 53 -6.41 9.45 9.24
N ARG A 54 -7.53 10.11 8.93
CA ARG A 54 -8.77 10.06 9.72
C ARG A 54 -9.37 8.65 9.80
N SER A 55 -9.34 7.86 8.71
CA SER A 55 -9.82 6.46 8.70
C SER A 55 -8.92 5.54 9.52
N ARG A 56 -7.60 5.72 9.44
CA ARG A 56 -6.61 4.95 10.19
C ARG A 56 -6.82 5.08 11.69
N MET A 57 -6.97 6.30 12.20
CA MET A 57 -7.22 6.54 13.63
C MET A 57 -8.61 6.11 14.10
N GLY A 58 -9.66 6.41 13.32
CA GLY A 58 -11.02 6.01 13.68
C GLY A 58 -11.22 4.48 13.71
N THR A 59 -10.38 3.72 13.00
CA THR A 59 -10.40 2.25 13.04
C THR A 59 -9.62 1.71 14.24
N PHE A 60 -8.48 2.32 14.61
CA PHE A 60 -7.74 2.00 15.83
C PHE A 60 -8.57 2.25 17.10
N ASP A 61 -9.26 3.39 17.20
CA ASP A 61 -10.14 3.70 18.34
C ASP A 61 -11.25 2.65 18.52
N LYS A 62 -11.80 2.14 17.42
CA LYS A 62 -12.86 1.11 17.42
C LYS A 62 -12.33 -0.30 17.66
N MET A 63 -11.07 -0.57 17.32
CA MET A 63 -10.44 -1.88 17.49
C MET A 63 -10.09 -2.16 18.95
N PHE A 64 -9.92 -1.12 19.76
CA PHE A 64 -9.54 -1.22 21.17
C PHE A 64 -10.64 -0.80 22.17
N ASN A 65 -11.71 -0.13 21.74
CA ASN A 65 -12.90 0.15 22.56
C ASN A 65 -14.06 -0.82 22.28
N LYS A 66 -13.92 -2.07 22.72
CA LYS A 66 -15.10 -2.86 23.12
C LYS A 66 -15.09 -2.99 24.64
N ASP A 67 -15.44 -1.90 25.31
CA ASP A 67 -16.09 -1.91 26.62
C ASP A 67 -16.87 -0.60 26.83
N LEU A 68 -17.89 -0.68 27.69
CA LEU A 68 -19.01 0.24 27.92
C LEU A 68 -18.70 1.73 28.23
N GLU A 69 -17.46 2.19 28.08
CA GLU A 69 -17.01 3.47 28.60
C GLU A 69 -17.34 4.69 27.72
N TYR A 70 -17.91 4.49 26.52
CA TYR A 70 -18.40 5.60 25.67
C TYR A 70 -19.92 5.82 25.76
N GLN A 71 -20.66 4.84 26.28
CA GLN A 71 -22.11 4.96 26.41
C GLN A 71 -22.46 5.94 27.55
N TRP A 72 -21.74 5.88 28.67
CA TRP A 72 -21.97 6.81 29.79
C TRP A 72 -21.57 8.25 29.45
N GLN A 73 -20.57 8.50 28.60
CA GLN A 73 -20.23 9.86 28.15
C GLN A 73 -21.33 10.45 27.26
N LEU A 74 -21.99 9.64 26.43
CA LEU A 74 -23.14 10.03 25.62
C LEU A 74 -24.41 10.21 26.48
N ASP A 75 -24.59 9.38 27.50
CA ASP A 75 -25.71 9.49 28.45
C ASP A 75 -25.54 10.70 29.39
N LEU A 76 -24.31 10.98 29.84
CA LEU A 76 -23.94 12.18 30.60
C LEU A 76 -24.09 13.45 29.75
N TYR A 77 -23.78 13.39 28.44
CA TYR A 77 -24.05 14.48 27.51
C TYR A 77 -25.56 14.72 27.30
N LYS A 78 -26.36 13.65 27.25
CA LYS A 78 -27.83 13.74 27.19
C LYS A 78 -28.41 14.33 28.48
N GLU A 79 -27.88 13.94 29.63
CA GLU A 79 -28.33 14.38 30.95
C GLU A 79 -27.95 15.86 31.22
N LEU A 80 -26.75 16.29 30.82
CA LEU A 80 -26.27 17.66 31.07
C LEU A 80 -26.85 18.72 30.12
N TRP A 81 -27.21 18.35 28.89
CA TRP A 81 -27.56 19.35 27.85
C TRP A 81 -28.99 19.29 27.33
N GLY A 82 -29.81 18.36 27.84
CA GLY A 82 -31.27 18.32 27.62
C GLY A 82 -31.72 18.33 26.15
N LYS A 83 -30.82 18.03 25.21
CA LYS A 83 -31.08 17.98 23.78
C LYS A 83 -30.74 16.58 23.28
N ASP A 84 -31.74 15.91 22.74
CA ASP A 84 -31.53 14.75 21.89
C ASP A 84 -30.56 15.12 20.76
N LEU A 85 -29.36 14.56 20.80
CA LEU A 85 -28.47 14.55 19.65
C LEU A 85 -29.08 13.63 18.59
N GLY A 86 -29.99 14.20 17.81
CA GLY A 86 -30.50 13.65 16.58
C GLY A 86 -31.66 12.70 16.79
N ASP A 87 -32.86 13.22 16.57
CA ASP A 87 -33.87 12.44 15.87
C ASP A 87 -33.23 11.94 14.55
N ALA A 88 -32.90 10.65 14.52
CA ALA A 88 -32.37 9.94 13.35
C ALA A 88 -33.37 9.91 12.17
N SER A 89 -34.53 10.56 12.31
CA SER A 89 -35.49 10.78 11.22
C SER A 89 -35.09 11.89 10.24
N SER A 90 -34.09 12.75 10.54
CA SER A 90 -33.62 13.74 9.57
C SER A 90 -32.80 13.05 8.48
N LYS A 91 -33.48 12.65 7.40
CA LYS A 91 -33.01 11.91 6.21
C LYS A 91 -31.85 12.53 5.41
N PHE A 92 -31.17 13.56 5.90
CA PHE A 92 -30.02 14.17 5.23
C PHE A 92 -28.75 13.89 6.02
N SER A 93 -27.87 13.04 5.48
CA SER A 93 -26.55 12.77 6.04
C SER A 93 -25.73 14.07 6.07
N ARG A 94 -25.27 14.46 7.27
CA ARG A 94 -24.67 15.79 7.55
C ARG A 94 -23.21 15.96 7.14
N ASN A 95 -22.61 15.04 6.39
CA ASN A 95 -21.18 15.13 6.05
C ASN A 95 -21.01 15.23 4.53
N ARG A 96 -21.29 16.42 3.97
CA ARG A 96 -20.94 16.75 2.59
C ARG A 96 -19.62 17.51 2.59
N ARG A 97 -18.71 17.15 1.68
CA ARG A 97 -17.50 17.96 1.42
C ARG A 97 -17.93 19.24 0.72
N VAL A 98 -17.73 20.39 1.35
CA VAL A 98 -18.09 21.70 0.79
C VAL A 98 -16.94 22.69 0.92
N VAL A 99 -16.76 23.52 -0.10
CA VAL A 99 -15.77 24.61 -0.07
C VAL A 99 -16.39 25.80 0.65
N VAL A 100 -15.92 26.08 1.87
CA VAL A 100 -16.47 27.15 2.72
C VAL A 100 -15.55 28.35 2.85
N ARG A 101 -14.26 28.19 2.55
CA ARG A 101 -13.28 29.26 2.71
C ARG A 101 -13.38 30.26 1.56
N ARG A 102 -13.12 31.52 1.88
CA ARG A 102 -13.01 32.60 0.91
C ARG A 102 -11.58 33.09 0.86
N TRP A 103 -11.05 33.29 -0.33
CA TRP A 103 -9.75 33.92 -0.50
C TRP A 103 -9.95 35.44 -0.59
N PRO A 104 -9.42 36.23 0.37
CA PRO A 104 -9.58 37.68 0.35
C PRO A 104 -8.80 38.31 -0.81
N ARG A 105 -9.36 39.35 -1.41
CA ARG A 105 -8.80 40.05 -2.58
C ARG A 105 -8.60 41.53 -2.26
N ALA A 106 -7.67 42.17 -2.95
CA ALA A 106 -7.60 43.62 -2.91
C ALA A 106 -8.88 44.23 -3.51
N PRO A 107 -9.51 45.25 -2.88
CA PRO A 107 -10.71 45.88 -3.43
C PRO A 107 -10.54 46.44 -4.85
N ASN A 108 -9.32 46.91 -5.15
CA ASN A 108 -8.92 47.43 -6.46
C ASN A 108 -8.01 46.44 -7.22
N GLY A 109 -8.08 45.15 -6.87
CA GLY A 109 -7.27 44.09 -7.46
C GLY A 109 -7.55 43.88 -8.94
N ALA A 110 -6.58 43.31 -9.66
CA ALA A 110 -6.73 43.03 -11.08
C ALA A 110 -7.76 41.90 -11.31
N VAL A 111 -8.44 41.93 -12.46
CA VAL A 111 -9.37 40.86 -12.83
C VAL A 111 -8.59 39.57 -13.13
N ILE A 112 -8.96 38.47 -12.46
CA ILE A 112 -8.37 37.14 -12.65
C ILE A 112 -9.01 36.47 -13.87
N SER A 113 -8.37 36.63 -15.03
CA SER A 113 -8.75 35.94 -16.26
C SER A 113 -8.24 34.49 -16.30
N MET A 114 -7.04 34.24 -15.78
CA MET A 114 -6.42 32.91 -15.70
C MET A 114 -5.52 32.83 -14.47
N LEU A 115 -5.58 31.71 -13.75
CA LEU A 115 -4.67 31.44 -12.64
C LEU A 115 -3.42 30.72 -13.14
N PRO A 116 -2.23 31.03 -12.59
CA PRO A 116 -1.02 30.26 -12.87
C PRO A 116 -1.18 28.80 -12.42
N PRO A 117 -0.32 27.89 -12.91
CA PRO A 117 -0.24 26.54 -12.38
C PRO A 117 0.07 26.57 -10.87
N GLY A 118 -0.53 25.64 -10.14
CA GLY A 118 -0.22 25.39 -8.73
C GLY A 118 0.17 23.92 -8.55
N HIS A 119 0.04 23.40 -7.33
CA HIS A 119 0.21 21.98 -7.11
C HIS A 119 -0.83 21.18 -7.91
N ALA A 120 -0.38 20.08 -8.51
CA ALA A 120 -1.23 19.20 -9.30
C ALA A 120 -0.62 17.80 -9.32
N THR A 121 -1.47 16.79 -9.25
CA THR A 121 -1.05 15.41 -9.55
C THR A 121 -1.10 15.16 -11.05
N PRO A 122 -0.32 14.21 -11.58
CA PRO A 122 -0.39 13.83 -13.00
C PRO A 122 -1.78 13.37 -13.46
N SER A 123 -2.66 12.93 -12.54
CA SER A 123 -4.02 12.47 -12.86
C SER A 123 -5.16 13.43 -12.44
N SER A 124 -4.85 14.65 -11.96
CA SER A 124 -5.85 15.67 -11.54
C SER A 124 -6.29 16.61 -12.67
N THR A 125 -7.42 17.31 -12.48
CA THR A 125 -7.99 18.34 -13.38
C THR A 125 -7.38 19.74 -13.22
N HIS A 126 -6.12 19.83 -12.75
CA HIS A 126 -5.39 21.05 -12.34
C HIS A 126 -5.80 21.74 -11.02
N LEU A 127 -6.85 21.27 -10.35
CA LEU A 127 -7.25 21.73 -9.02
C LEU A 127 -6.97 20.60 -8.05
N TRP A 128 -5.89 20.75 -7.28
CA TRP A 128 -5.48 19.86 -6.22
C TRP A 128 -5.15 20.65 -4.97
N GLY A 129 -5.51 20.10 -3.81
CA GLY A 129 -5.13 20.59 -2.50
C GLY A 129 -4.89 19.43 -1.55
N GLU A 130 -3.96 19.57 -0.62
CA GLU A 130 -3.64 18.57 0.40
C GLU A 130 -4.86 18.24 1.27
N ARG A 131 -5.67 19.26 1.57
CA ARG A 131 -6.83 19.22 2.48
C ARG A 131 -8.04 19.92 1.86
N LEU A 132 -9.22 19.69 2.42
CA LEU A 132 -10.45 20.40 2.01
C LEU A 132 -10.35 21.93 2.22
N SER A 133 -9.60 22.33 3.24
CA SER A 133 -9.30 23.72 3.59
C SER A 133 -8.42 24.44 2.57
N ASP A 134 -7.88 23.73 1.59
CA ASP A 134 -7.00 24.29 0.56
C ASP A 134 -7.81 24.76 -0.66
N PHE A 135 -9.12 24.53 -0.65
CA PHE A 135 -10.05 25.02 -1.66
C PHE A 135 -10.70 26.30 -1.17
N PHE A 136 -10.72 27.30 -2.05
CA PHE A 136 -11.25 28.63 -1.73
C PHE A 136 -12.17 29.11 -2.83
N CYS A 137 -13.30 29.68 -2.41
CA CYS A 137 -14.10 30.56 -3.23
C CYS A 137 -13.43 31.93 -3.30
N PHE A 138 -13.31 32.53 -4.49
CA PHE A 138 -12.74 33.87 -4.64
C PHE A 138 -13.50 34.68 -5.68
N ALA A 139 -13.50 36.01 -5.53
CA ALA A 139 -14.05 36.92 -6.53
C ALA A 139 -13.05 37.09 -7.67
N ARG A 140 -13.50 36.94 -8.92
CA ARG A 140 -12.61 37.12 -10.09
C ARG A 140 -12.27 38.58 -10.37
N GLY A 141 -13.17 39.52 -10.05
CA GLY A 141 -12.97 40.96 -10.25
C GLY A 141 -13.15 41.74 -8.95
N THR A 142 -13.13 43.07 -9.07
CA THR A 142 -13.46 43.98 -7.97
C THR A 142 -14.95 43.90 -7.63
N ASP A 143 -15.30 44.28 -6.40
CA ASP A 143 -16.68 44.30 -5.91
C ASP A 143 -17.61 45.14 -6.81
N GLU A 144 -17.07 46.16 -7.48
CA GLU A 144 -17.84 47.01 -8.40
C GLU A 144 -18.12 46.37 -9.77
N MET A 145 -17.19 45.54 -10.28
CA MET A 145 -17.32 44.99 -11.64
C MET A 145 -18.11 43.68 -11.70
N ALA A 146 -18.02 42.84 -10.67
CA ALA A 146 -18.59 41.50 -10.74
C ALA A 146 -18.79 40.85 -9.35
N PRO A 147 -19.67 41.40 -8.49
CA PRO A 147 -19.91 40.84 -7.15
C PRO A 147 -20.49 39.43 -7.16
N PHE A 148 -20.91 38.92 -8.33
CA PHE A 148 -21.51 37.61 -8.51
C PHE A 148 -20.60 36.57 -9.18
N LEU A 149 -19.40 36.96 -9.67
CA LEU A 149 -18.48 36.03 -10.33
C LEU A 149 -17.52 35.40 -9.33
N HIS A 150 -18.06 34.50 -8.51
CA HIS A 150 -17.25 33.63 -7.66
C HIS A 150 -16.79 32.39 -8.42
N THR A 151 -15.56 31.96 -8.16
CA THR A 151 -15.00 30.72 -8.70
C THR A 151 -14.25 30.01 -7.60
N ILE A 152 -14.10 28.68 -7.72
CA ILE A 152 -13.32 27.88 -6.80
C ILE A 152 -11.92 27.67 -7.39
N SER A 153 -10.90 27.86 -6.57
CA SER A 153 -9.54 27.41 -6.89
C SER A 153 -8.83 26.92 -5.63
N THR A 154 -7.54 26.63 -5.74
CA THR A 154 -6.73 26.06 -4.67
C THR A 154 -5.74 27.08 -4.13
N SER A 155 -5.32 26.91 -2.88
CA SER A 155 -4.39 27.79 -2.17
C SER A 155 -3.11 28.02 -2.97
N SER A 156 -2.44 26.96 -3.42
CA SER A 156 -1.21 27.06 -4.20
C SER A 156 -1.36 27.92 -5.47
N ARG A 157 -2.48 27.78 -6.21
CA ARG A 157 -2.75 28.57 -7.42
C ARG A 157 -3.04 30.04 -7.12
N LEU A 158 -3.86 30.29 -6.10
CA LEU A 158 -4.24 31.64 -5.69
C LEU A 158 -3.03 32.38 -5.13
N SER A 159 -2.25 31.73 -4.27
CA SER A 159 -0.99 32.26 -3.73
C SER A 159 -0.01 32.66 -4.82
N ALA A 160 0.21 31.79 -5.82
CA ALA A 160 1.05 32.10 -6.96
C ALA A 160 0.55 33.32 -7.75
N TRP A 161 -0.77 33.46 -7.95
CA TRP A 161 -1.35 34.62 -8.62
C TRP A 161 -1.17 35.91 -7.80
N MET A 162 -1.43 35.87 -6.48
CA MET A 162 -1.32 37.04 -5.60
C MET A 162 0.11 37.57 -5.56
N LYS A 163 1.11 36.67 -5.45
CA LYS A 163 2.54 37.01 -5.53
C LYS A 163 2.88 37.71 -6.85
N ALA A 164 2.39 37.19 -7.97
CA ALA A 164 2.65 37.77 -9.29
C ALA A 164 2.02 39.15 -9.51
N ASN A 165 0.94 39.48 -8.80
CA ASN A 165 0.19 40.73 -8.98
C ASN A 165 0.34 41.72 -7.80
N GLY A 166 1.19 41.42 -6.81
CA GLY A 166 1.43 42.29 -5.67
C GLY A 166 0.24 42.40 -4.69
N GLU A 167 -0.65 41.41 -4.66
CA GLU A 167 -1.80 41.37 -3.73
C GLU A 167 -1.50 40.61 -2.42
N THR A 168 -0.23 40.52 -2.00
CA THR A 168 0.21 39.70 -0.86
C THR A 168 -0.29 40.18 0.51
N GLU A 169 -0.59 41.46 0.65
CA GLU A 169 -0.95 42.06 1.94
C GLU A 169 -2.39 41.76 2.39
N TYR A 170 -3.27 41.37 1.46
CA TYR A 170 -4.71 41.19 1.71
C TYR A 170 -5.08 39.78 2.17
N ALA A 171 -4.19 38.80 1.94
CA ALA A 171 -4.43 37.39 2.18
C ALA A 171 -3.29 36.73 2.98
N LYS A 172 -2.66 37.45 3.91
CA LYS A 172 -1.41 37.02 4.57
C LYS A 172 -1.53 35.63 5.19
N ASP A 173 -2.63 35.38 5.88
CA ASP A 173 -2.86 34.10 6.56
C ASP A 173 -3.08 32.97 5.54
N GLU A 174 -3.83 33.23 4.47
CA GLU A 174 -4.01 32.26 3.37
C GLU A 174 -2.73 32.03 2.57
N MET A 175 -1.86 33.04 2.45
CA MET A 175 -0.55 32.92 1.83
C MET A 175 0.37 32.01 2.64
N ILE A 176 0.44 32.20 3.96
CA ILE A 176 1.20 31.34 4.88
C ILE A 176 0.65 29.91 4.82
N TRP A 177 -0.68 29.78 4.82
CA TRP A 177 -1.35 28.49 4.67
C TRP A 177 -0.94 27.79 3.37
N ALA A 178 -1.01 28.50 2.24
CA ALA A 178 -0.63 27.98 0.93
C ALA A 178 0.86 27.59 0.85
N GLU A 179 1.74 28.27 1.59
CA GLU A 179 3.17 27.93 1.68
C GLU A 179 3.43 26.69 2.53
N SER A 180 2.54 26.37 3.47
CA SER A 180 2.58 25.15 4.27
C SER A 180 1.97 23.93 3.59
N GLU A 181 1.25 24.12 2.47
CA GLU A 181 0.62 23.04 1.69
C GLU A 181 1.70 22.09 1.14
N GLU A 182 1.67 20.82 1.57
CA GLU A 182 2.61 19.82 1.08
C GLU A 182 2.37 19.52 -0.42
N PRO A 183 3.41 19.15 -1.18
CA PRO A 183 3.21 18.72 -2.56
C PRO A 183 2.46 17.36 -2.61
N PRO A 184 1.78 17.07 -3.73
CA PRO A 184 1.12 15.80 -3.92
C PRO A 184 2.11 14.63 -3.86
N ARG A 185 1.76 13.58 -3.12
CA ARG A 185 2.57 12.35 -2.97
C ARG A 185 1.77 11.13 -3.39
N ILE A 186 2.47 10.14 -3.96
CA ILE A 186 1.88 8.83 -4.24
C ILE A 186 1.60 8.13 -2.91
N ARG A 187 0.40 7.55 -2.78
CA ARG A 187 0.01 6.72 -1.66
C ARG A 187 0.21 5.26 -2.02
N HIS A 188 1.25 4.65 -1.47
CA HIS A 188 1.52 3.23 -1.65
C HIS A 188 0.45 2.38 -0.97
N ALA A 189 0.14 1.23 -1.55
CA ALA A 189 -0.66 0.21 -0.89
C ALA A 189 0.05 -0.30 0.38
N ALA A 190 -0.70 -0.96 1.26
CA ALA A 190 -0.13 -1.65 2.40
C ALA A 190 0.99 -2.62 1.96
N ASP A 191 2.01 -2.77 2.79
CA ASP A 191 3.15 -3.62 2.47
C ASP A 191 2.68 -5.07 2.29
N LEU A 192 2.71 -5.53 1.04
CA LEU A 192 2.24 -6.85 0.67
C LEU A 192 3.04 -7.95 1.37
N MET A 193 4.34 -7.76 1.59
CA MET A 193 5.18 -8.77 2.24
C MET A 193 4.90 -8.85 3.74
N GLU A 194 4.56 -7.73 4.38
CA GLU A 194 4.08 -7.73 5.77
C GLU A 194 2.76 -8.53 5.88
N ILE A 195 1.83 -8.31 4.95
CA ILE A 195 0.54 -9.03 4.89
C ILE A 195 0.74 -10.52 4.62
N ILE A 196 1.58 -10.88 3.64
CA ILE A 196 1.88 -12.27 3.31
C ILE A 196 2.55 -12.97 4.49
N SER A 197 3.53 -12.34 5.13
CA SER A 197 4.22 -12.92 6.30
C SER A 197 3.25 -13.17 7.47
N ALA A 198 2.31 -12.25 7.71
CA ALA A 198 1.26 -12.45 8.71
C ALA A 198 0.34 -13.61 8.34
N ARG A 199 -0.02 -13.78 7.06
CA ARG A 199 -0.79 -14.92 6.58
C ARG A 199 -0.01 -16.23 6.69
N ASP A 200 1.27 -16.25 6.32
CA ASP A 200 2.13 -17.44 6.43
C ASP A 200 2.19 -17.95 7.87
N LEU A 201 2.26 -17.03 8.85
CA LEU A 201 2.17 -17.38 10.26
C LEU A 201 0.81 -18.03 10.60
N LEU A 202 -0.31 -17.49 10.11
CA LEU A 202 -1.63 -18.09 10.34
C LEU A 202 -1.75 -19.49 9.70
N VAL A 203 -1.16 -19.68 8.52
CA VAL A 203 -1.09 -20.98 7.83
C VAL A 203 -0.28 -21.98 8.63
N MET A 204 0.93 -21.61 9.08
CA MET A 204 1.77 -22.47 9.92
C MET A 204 1.13 -22.82 11.26
N MET A 205 0.31 -21.93 11.83
CA MET A 205 -0.47 -22.21 13.03
C MET A 205 -1.74 -23.05 12.77
N GLY A 206 -1.97 -23.51 11.52
CA GLY A 206 -3.17 -24.26 11.14
C GLY A 206 -4.47 -23.44 11.27
N SER A 207 -4.38 -22.11 11.33
CA SER A 207 -5.54 -21.22 11.50
C SER A 207 -6.24 -20.88 10.18
N CYS A 208 -5.57 -21.06 9.04
CA CYS A 208 -6.16 -20.91 7.71
C CYS A 208 -5.41 -21.76 6.67
N GLY A 209 -6.08 -22.05 5.55
CA GLY A 209 -5.53 -22.93 4.52
C GLY A 209 -5.66 -24.40 4.88
N THR A 210 -5.68 -25.25 3.85
CA THR A 210 -5.62 -26.70 4.00
C THR A 210 -4.43 -27.20 3.20
N SER A 211 -3.49 -27.88 3.87
CA SER A 211 -2.35 -28.50 3.19
C SER A 211 -2.83 -29.48 2.12
N ARG A 212 -2.15 -29.50 0.98
CA ARG A 212 -2.38 -30.52 -0.06
C ARG A 212 -1.89 -31.89 0.38
N TYR A 213 -0.85 -31.93 1.21
CA TYR A 213 -0.23 -33.17 1.69
C TYR A 213 -0.67 -33.50 3.12
N PRO A 214 -0.80 -34.80 3.45
CA PRO A 214 -0.91 -35.21 4.86
C PRO A 214 0.34 -34.77 5.63
N GLU A 215 0.25 -34.70 6.97
CA GLU A 215 1.39 -34.35 7.81
C GLU A 215 2.57 -35.29 7.50
N PRO A 216 3.77 -34.74 7.21
CA PRO A 216 4.89 -35.55 6.77
C PRO A 216 5.37 -36.47 7.89
N GLU A 217 5.72 -37.72 7.55
CA GLU A 217 6.45 -38.61 8.42
C GLU A 217 7.93 -38.20 8.44
N ASN A 218 8.33 -37.26 9.32
CA ASN A 218 9.72 -36.84 9.63
C ASN A 218 10.77 -37.15 8.54
N ASP A 219 10.71 -36.45 7.41
CA ASP A 219 11.72 -36.58 6.36
C ASP A 219 12.67 -35.39 6.37
N ASP A 220 13.95 -35.63 6.67
CA ASP A 220 15.01 -34.62 6.87
C ASP A 220 15.70 -34.22 5.55
N HIS A 221 15.07 -34.43 4.40
CA HIS A 221 15.68 -34.12 3.10
C HIS A 221 15.66 -32.62 2.77
N GLU A 222 16.79 -31.94 3.01
CA GLU A 222 17.03 -30.52 2.70
C GLU A 222 17.47 -30.30 1.23
N GLU A 223 16.59 -30.57 0.25
CA GLU A 223 16.86 -30.17 -1.14
C GLU A 223 16.49 -28.68 -1.39
N PRO A 224 17.23 -27.96 -2.26
CA PRO A 224 16.86 -26.61 -2.68
C PRO A 224 15.48 -26.60 -3.31
N VAL A 225 14.57 -25.82 -2.73
CA VAL A 225 13.20 -25.67 -3.23
C VAL A 225 13.14 -24.51 -4.19
N LEU A 226 12.85 -24.80 -5.46
CA LEU A 226 12.69 -23.78 -6.49
C LEU A 226 11.25 -23.22 -6.50
N PRO A 227 11.03 -21.98 -7.01
CA PRO A 227 9.68 -21.50 -7.27
C PRO A 227 8.86 -22.51 -8.10
N PHE A 228 7.60 -22.67 -7.72
CA PHE A 228 6.63 -23.63 -8.32
C PHE A 228 6.98 -25.12 -8.23
N ASP A 229 8.02 -25.51 -7.49
CA ASP A 229 8.30 -26.89 -7.15
C ASP A 229 7.44 -27.37 -5.97
N TYR A 230 6.14 -27.46 -6.24
CA TYR A 230 5.11 -27.71 -5.22
C TYR A 230 5.31 -29.01 -4.44
N ASP A 231 5.99 -30.01 -5.00
CA ASP A 231 6.23 -31.28 -4.31
C ASP A 231 7.30 -31.15 -3.21
N ASN A 232 8.20 -30.17 -3.35
CA ASN A 232 9.29 -29.90 -2.41
C ASN A 232 9.01 -28.70 -1.48
N TYR A 233 7.79 -28.15 -1.49
CA TYR A 233 7.45 -27.06 -0.58
C TYR A 233 7.45 -27.52 0.88
N PRO A 234 7.91 -26.66 1.81
CA PRO A 234 7.86 -27.00 3.23
C PRO A 234 6.41 -27.18 3.68
N HIS A 235 6.13 -28.17 4.50
CA HIS A 235 4.80 -28.33 5.11
C HIS A 235 4.42 -27.08 5.93
N PRO A 236 3.18 -26.57 5.88
CA PRO A 236 1.97 -27.14 5.28
C PRO A 236 1.72 -26.75 3.81
N TRP A 237 2.72 -26.19 3.13
CA TRP A 237 2.60 -25.86 1.72
C TRP A 237 2.88 -27.08 0.82
N PRO A 238 2.34 -27.09 -0.41
CA PRO A 238 1.40 -26.14 -0.98
C PRO A 238 0.01 -26.30 -0.37
N LEU A 239 -0.74 -25.21 -0.33
CA LEU A 239 -2.14 -25.25 0.09
C LEU A 239 -3.01 -25.74 -1.07
N ILE A 240 -4.13 -26.38 -0.75
CA ILE A 240 -5.20 -26.63 -1.72
C ILE A 240 -5.67 -25.25 -2.24
N PRO A 241 -5.72 -25.02 -3.58
CA PRO A 241 -6.16 -23.75 -4.12
C PRO A 241 -7.53 -23.34 -3.57
N PHE A 242 -7.69 -22.07 -3.22
CA PHE A 242 -8.88 -21.49 -2.60
C PHE A 242 -9.25 -22.04 -1.21
N SER A 243 -8.39 -22.85 -0.58
CA SER A 243 -8.58 -23.26 0.84
C SER A 243 -8.25 -22.15 1.83
N SER A 244 -7.71 -21.04 1.34
CA SER A 244 -7.38 -19.85 2.11
C SER A 244 -7.81 -18.59 1.34
N ASN A 245 -7.81 -17.44 2.00
CA ASN A 245 -8.07 -16.16 1.33
C ASN A 245 -6.74 -15.41 1.18
N PRO A 246 -6.05 -15.51 0.02
CA PRO A 246 -4.83 -14.74 -0.19
C PRO A 246 -5.13 -13.24 -0.27
N PRO A 247 -4.16 -12.38 0.10
CA PRO A 247 -4.35 -10.93 0.04
C PRO A 247 -4.52 -10.46 -1.40
N SER A 248 -5.41 -9.49 -1.62
CA SER A 248 -5.57 -8.86 -2.93
C SER A 248 -4.30 -8.10 -3.30
N LEU A 249 -3.77 -8.36 -4.50
CA LEU A 249 -2.67 -7.58 -5.05
C LEU A 249 -3.20 -6.23 -5.50
N GLN A 250 -2.68 -5.15 -4.88
CA GLN A 250 -3.04 -3.76 -5.21
C GLN A 250 -1.81 -2.90 -5.53
N SER A 251 -0.61 -3.40 -5.22
CA SER A 251 0.62 -2.76 -5.66
C SER A 251 0.80 -2.95 -7.16
N GLN A 252 1.44 -1.96 -7.79
CA GLN A 252 1.78 -2.04 -9.20
C GLN A 252 3.01 -2.93 -9.39
N ILE A 253 2.92 -3.88 -10.32
CA ILE A 253 4.08 -4.66 -10.78
C ILE A 253 4.69 -3.92 -11.98
N PRO A 254 5.99 -3.59 -11.96
CA PRO A 254 6.68 -3.06 -13.14
C PRO A 254 6.53 -3.97 -14.35
N PHE A 255 6.35 -3.42 -15.56
CA PHE A 255 6.10 -4.23 -16.76
C PHE A 255 7.17 -5.29 -17.04
N HIS A 256 8.45 -4.99 -16.76
CA HIS A 256 9.54 -5.95 -16.96
C HIS A 256 9.47 -7.15 -16.01
N LEU A 257 8.71 -7.04 -14.91
CA LEU A 257 8.48 -8.10 -13.92
C LEU A 257 7.13 -8.81 -14.08
N LEU A 258 6.30 -8.43 -15.06
CA LEU A 258 5.11 -9.23 -15.36
C LEU A 258 5.56 -10.61 -15.87
N PRO A 259 4.97 -11.71 -15.38
CA PRO A 259 5.33 -13.05 -15.82
C PRO A 259 5.19 -13.19 -17.34
N GLU A 260 6.23 -13.66 -18.03
CA GLU A 260 6.21 -13.86 -19.48
C GLU A 260 5.30 -15.04 -19.87
N THR A 261 5.21 -16.03 -18.99
CA THR A 261 4.35 -17.21 -19.12
C THR A 261 3.45 -17.36 -17.91
N LEU A 262 2.18 -17.69 -18.12
CA LEU A 262 1.29 -18.18 -17.07
C LEU A 262 0.98 -19.66 -17.28
N ILE A 263 1.14 -20.45 -16.22
CA ILE A 263 0.58 -21.79 -16.11
C ILE A 263 -0.77 -21.66 -15.44
N VAL A 264 -1.83 -21.82 -16.23
CA VAL A 264 -3.20 -21.65 -15.76
C VAL A 264 -3.78 -23.01 -15.41
N HIS A 265 -4.09 -23.20 -14.13
CA HIS A 265 -4.77 -24.36 -13.56
C HIS A 265 -6.28 -24.16 -13.68
N ASP A 266 -6.92 -24.96 -14.55
CA ASP A 266 -8.33 -24.88 -14.90
C ASP A 266 -8.98 -26.28 -14.94
N PRO A 267 -9.03 -27.00 -13.80
CA PRO A 267 -9.65 -28.32 -13.74
C PRO A 267 -11.13 -28.31 -14.14
N PHE A 268 -11.78 -27.14 -14.05
CA PHE A 268 -13.20 -26.93 -14.36
C PHE A 268 -13.47 -26.44 -15.79
N ARG A 269 -12.44 -26.32 -16.64
CA ARG A 269 -12.59 -25.96 -18.07
C ARG A 269 -13.27 -24.59 -18.29
N LEU A 270 -13.03 -23.63 -17.39
CA LEU A 270 -13.56 -22.27 -17.44
C LEU A 270 -12.98 -21.44 -18.59
N LEU A 271 -11.77 -21.78 -19.06
CA LEU A 271 -11.08 -21.08 -20.16
C LEU A 271 -11.81 -21.18 -21.49
N HIS A 272 -12.74 -22.13 -21.65
CA HIS A 272 -13.63 -22.17 -22.83
C HIS A 272 -14.76 -21.14 -22.78
N ALA A 273 -14.83 -20.36 -21.70
CA ALA A 273 -15.87 -19.37 -21.42
C ALA A 273 -17.30 -19.94 -21.46
N ARG A 274 -17.45 -21.25 -21.20
CA ARG A 274 -18.74 -21.96 -21.09
C ARG A 274 -19.25 -21.92 -19.66
N ARG A 275 -20.58 -22.03 -19.47
CA ARG A 275 -21.15 -22.09 -18.12
C ARG A 275 -20.67 -23.40 -17.48
N PRO A 276 -20.01 -23.35 -16.31
CA PRO A 276 -19.69 -24.59 -15.60
C PRO A 276 -20.98 -25.34 -15.32
N GLU A 277 -20.93 -26.67 -15.40
CA GLU A 277 -22.08 -27.54 -15.15
C GLU A 277 -22.40 -27.62 -13.65
N ASP A 278 -21.36 -27.55 -12.80
CA ASP A 278 -21.46 -27.54 -11.34
C ASP A 278 -20.46 -26.52 -10.75
N ASN A 279 -20.91 -25.75 -9.75
CA ASN A 279 -20.10 -24.75 -9.05
C ASN A 279 -19.57 -25.27 -7.69
N ASN A 280 -20.02 -26.44 -7.23
CA ASN A 280 -19.77 -26.95 -5.87
C ASN A 280 -18.78 -28.11 -5.82
N VAL A 281 -17.99 -28.32 -6.87
CA VAL A 281 -16.99 -29.39 -6.91
C VAL A 281 -15.72 -28.93 -6.21
N ASP A 282 -15.31 -29.65 -5.17
CA ASP A 282 -14.09 -29.36 -4.42
C ASP A 282 -12.84 -29.59 -5.29
N TRP A 283 -11.84 -28.70 -5.16
CA TRP A 283 -10.61 -28.76 -5.96
C TRP A 283 -9.90 -30.14 -5.93
N PRO A 284 -9.74 -30.83 -4.78
CA PRO A 284 -9.05 -32.12 -4.75
C PRO A 284 -9.81 -33.27 -5.43
N SER A 285 -11.08 -33.08 -5.78
CA SER A 285 -11.92 -34.11 -6.39
C SER A 285 -11.83 -34.14 -7.92
N VAL A 286 -11.09 -33.20 -8.51
CA VAL A 286 -10.92 -33.06 -9.96
C VAL A 286 -9.45 -33.09 -10.33
N ASP A 287 -9.14 -33.72 -11.46
CA ASP A 287 -7.80 -33.73 -12.01
C ASP A 287 -7.40 -32.32 -12.43
N ASP A 288 -6.20 -31.90 -12.02
CA ASP A 288 -5.66 -30.60 -12.36
C ASP A 288 -5.30 -30.52 -13.85
N VAL A 289 -5.96 -29.62 -14.57
CA VAL A 289 -5.75 -29.40 -16.00
C VAL A 289 -5.01 -28.09 -16.19
N THR A 290 -3.81 -28.15 -16.78
CA THR A 290 -2.95 -26.97 -16.93
C THR A 290 -2.85 -26.50 -18.38
N HIS A 291 -2.75 -25.18 -18.54
CA HIS A 291 -2.62 -24.53 -19.83
C HIS A 291 -1.56 -23.43 -19.80
N ARG A 292 -0.67 -23.43 -20.80
CA ARG A 292 0.34 -22.37 -20.95
C ARG A 292 -0.21 -21.18 -21.73
N TYR A 293 -0.03 -19.98 -21.17
CA TYR A 293 -0.39 -18.70 -21.76
C TYR A 293 0.84 -17.78 -21.82
N LYS A 294 0.92 -16.95 -22.86
CA LYS A 294 2.02 -15.99 -23.05
C LYS A 294 1.53 -14.56 -22.86
N LEU A 295 2.33 -13.76 -22.16
CA LEU A 295 2.12 -12.34 -21.98
C LEU A 295 2.13 -11.64 -23.35
N ASN A 296 1.17 -10.75 -23.57
CA ASN A 296 0.97 -10.04 -24.81
C ASN A 296 0.89 -8.53 -24.55
N LEU A 297 2.03 -7.87 -24.73
CA LEU A 297 2.19 -6.42 -24.67
C LEU A 297 2.28 -5.90 -26.10
N THR A 298 1.27 -5.14 -26.50
CA THR A 298 1.05 -4.68 -27.89
C THR A 298 1.44 -3.22 -28.11
N VAL A 299 1.71 -2.49 -27.02
CA VAL A 299 2.04 -1.07 -27.07
C VAL A 299 3.56 -0.90 -27.05
N ASP A 300 4.12 -0.37 -28.14
CA ASP A 300 5.57 -0.26 -28.33
C ASP A 300 6.28 0.51 -27.21
N SER A 301 5.65 1.56 -26.68
CA SER A 301 6.22 2.34 -25.57
C SER A 301 6.41 1.53 -24.28
N ILE A 302 5.67 0.43 -24.11
CA ILE A 302 5.88 -0.48 -22.98
C ILE A 302 7.17 -1.27 -23.19
N ASN A 303 7.43 -1.77 -24.40
CA ASN A 303 8.66 -2.52 -24.69
C ASN A 303 9.89 -1.64 -24.47
N GLU A 304 9.85 -0.38 -24.92
CA GLU A 304 10.92 0.59 -24.64
C GLU A 304 11.12 0.82 -23.13
N THR A 305 10.02 0.89 -22.36
CA THR A 305 10.06 1.01 -20.90
C THR A 305 10.69 -0.23 -20.24
N ILE A 306 10.38 -1.43 -20.75
CA ILE A 306 10.94 -2.70 -20.28
C ILE A 306 12.45 -2.73 -20.55
N ASP A 307 12.87 -2.44 -21.78
CA ASP A 307 14.28 -2.48 -22.18
C ASP A 307 15.10 -1.46 -21.39
N THR A 308 14.57 -0.24 -21.21
CA THR A 308 15.19 0.80 -20.39
C THR A 308 15.34 0.37 -18.94
N ALA A 309 14.31 -0.26 -18.35
CA ALA A 309 14.36 -0.74 -16.97
C ALA A 309 15.38 -1.87 -16.80
N ARG A 310 15.40 -2.84 -17.72
CA ARG A 310 16.38 -3.95 -17.73
C ARG A 310 17.80 -3.44 -17.87
N ALA A 311 18.05 -2.55 -18.83
CA ALA A 311 19.37 -1.93 -19.04
C ALA A 311 19.86 -1.17 -17.79
N ARG A 312 18.96 -0.43 -17.13
CA ARG A 312 19.29 0.27 -15.87
C ARG A 312 19.66 -0.70 -14.76
N ILE A 313 18.94 -1.80 -14.59
CA ILE A 313 19.24 -2.82 -13.57
C ILE A 313 20.60 -3.47 -13.87
N GLU A 314 20.86 -3.84 -15.12
CA GLU A 314 22.15 -4.42 -15.53
C GLU A 314 23.31 -3.46 -15.28
N GLU A 315 23.15 -2.18 -15.60
CA GLU A 315 24.17 -1.15 -15.35
C GLU A 315 24.38 -0.95 -13.84
N GLN A 316 23.32 -0.88 -13.04
CA GLN A 316 23.40 -0.81 -11.58
C GLN A 316 24.10 -2.03 -11.00
N THR A 317 23.87 -3.22 -11.57
CA THR A 317 24.50 -4.47 -11.16
C THR A 317 25.99 -4.48 -11.48
N LYS A 318 26.37 -4.04 -12.69
CA LYS A 318 27.78 -3.92 -13.11
C LYS A 318 28.55 -2.92 -12.25
N ASN A 319 27.88 -1.86 -11.78
CA ASN A 319 28.47 -0.80 -10.97
C ASN A 319 28.24 -0.99 -9.45
N ALA A 320 27.75 -2.16 -9.01
CA ALA A 320 27.40 -2.38 -7.61
C ALA A 320 28.67 -2.48 -6.74
N ALA A 321 28.82 -1.54 -5.80
CA ALA A 321 29.91 -1.55 -4.83
C ALA A 321 29.56 -2.40 -3.60
N PRO A 322 30.56 -2.90 -2.86
CA PRO A 322 30.36 -3.53 -1.55
C PRO A 322 29.52 -2.65 -0.62
N VAL A 323 28.59 -3.26 0.10
CA VAL A 323 27.67 -2.56 1.01
C VAL A 323 28.26 -2.53 2.42
N VAL A 324 28.22 -1.37 3.06
CA VAL A 324 28.64 -1.20 4.46
C VAL A 324 27.48 -1.62 5.36
N ILE A 325 27.68 -2.63 6.21
CA ILE A 325 26.60 -3.18 7.05
C ILE A 325 26.74 -2.75 8.51
N ALA A 326 27.96 -2.63 9.01
CA ALA A 326 28.25 -2.30 10.39
C ALA A 326 29.60 -1.58 10.55
N THR A 327 29.76 -0.92 11.70
CA THR A 327 31.05 -0.42 12.19
C THR A 327 31.33 -1.13 13.50
N LEU A 328 32.47 -1.82 13.58
CA LEU A 328 32.90 -2.52 14.79
C LEU A 328 34.03 -1.78 15.48
N PHE A 329 34.06 -1.85 16.80
CA PHE A 329 35.10 -1.25 17.63
C PHE A 329 35.81 -2.34 18.43
N SER A 330 37.14 -2.33 18.40
CA SER A 330 37.99 -3.25 19.19
C SER A 330 38.90 -2.44 20.12
N PRO A 331 38.59 -2.37 21.43
CA PRO A 331 39.45 -1.69 22.39
C PRO A 331 40.79 -2.44 22.54
N SER A 332 41.92 -1.72 22.57
CA SER A 332 43.25 -2.33 22.50
C SER A 332 43.79 -2.87 23.85
N VAL A 333 43.09 -2.56 24.95
CA VAL A 333 43.51 -2.91 26.31
C VAL A 333 42.37 -3.66 26.99
N GLU A 334 42.67 -4.85 27.52
CA GLU A 334 41.89 -5.46 28.61
C GLU A 334 42.06 -4.56 29.82
N CYS A 335 41.34 -3.43 29.85
CA CYS A 335 41.25 -2.62 31.05
C CYS A 335 40.48 -3.46 32.05
N ASP A 336 41.20 -4.04 33.02
CA ASP A 336 40.59 -4.67 34.20
C ASP A 336 39.45 -3.79 34.67
N ALA A 337 38.24 -4.35 34.68
CA ALA A 337 36.95 -3.66 34.74
C ALA A 337 36.67 -2.89 36.05
N ALA A 338 37.69 -2.56 36.83
CA ALA A 338 37.56 -2.16 38.22
C ALA A 338 37.44 -0.64 38.46
N GLU A 339 37.82 0.26 37.55
CA GLU A 339 37.63 1.71 37.78
C GLU A 339 37.24 2.47 36.50
N HIS A 340 35.92 2.64 36.30
CA HIS A 340 35.33 3.43 35.22
C HIS A 340 35.70 4.93 35.32
N LYS A 341 36.76 5.35 34.64
CA LYS A 341 36.92 6.75 34.24
C LYS A 341 36.39 6.94 32.83
N VAL A 342 35.39 7.80 32.69
CA VAL A 342 34.92 8.35 31.41
C VAL A 342 36.12 9.03 30.74
N GLY A 343 36.71 8.37 29.75
CA GLY A 343 37.93 8.83 29.10
C GLY A 343 38.19 8.09 27.79
N ALA A 344 38.93 8.74 26.89
CA ALA A 344 39.31 8.21 25.59
C ALA A 344 40.07 6.87 25.75
N VAL A 345 39.49 5.78 25.26
CA VAL A 345 40.12 4.46 25.26
C VAL A 345 40.81 4.24 23.92
N PRO A 346 42.12 3.93 23.86
CA PRO A 346 42.76 3.56 22.62
C PRO A 346 42.08 2.31 22.02
N GLY A 347 41.80 2.36 20.72
CA GLY A 347 41.13 1.25 20.04
C GLY A 347 41.18 1.37 18.53
N ASN A 348 40.78 0.30 17.87
CA ASN A 348 40.66 0.23 16.42
C ASN A 348 39.16 0.27 16.04
N ALA A 349 38.86 0.88 14.91
CA ALA A 349 37.53 0.84 14.32
C ALA A 349 37.60 0.17 12.94
N TYR A 350 36.62 -0.69 12.68
CA TYR A 350 36.54 -1.47 11.47
C TYR A 350 35.24 -1.17 10.75
N LYS A 351 35.33 -0.75 9.49
CA LYS A 351 34.23 -0.65 8.55
C LYS A 351 33.95 -2.03 7.97
N VAL A 352 32.83 -2.64 8.34
CA VAL A 352 32.47 -3.98 7.86
C VAL A 352 31.65 -3.86 6.58
N THR A 353 32.18 -4.46 5.51
CA THR A 353 31.56 -4.49 4.19
C THR A 353 31.22 -5.91 3.78
N VAL A 354 30.16 -6.07 2.98
CA VAL A 354 29.75 -7.34 2.37
C VAL A 354 29.65 -7.16 0.85
N PRO A 355 29.68 -8.25 0.06
CA PRO A 355 29.37 -8.20 -1.36
C PRO A 355 28.04 -7.47 -1.62
N PRO A 356 27.87 -6.79 -2.77
CA PRO A 356 26.58 -6.22 -3.12
C PRO A 356 25.48 -7.30 -3.09
N PRO A 357 24.23 -6.92 -2.77
CA PRO A 357 23.12 -7.86 -2.85
C PRO A 357 22.98 -8.43 -4.26
N PRO A 358 22.42 -9.65 -4.39
CA PRO A 358 21.99 -10.16 -5.68
C PRO A 358 21.16 -9.10 -6.41
N PRO A 359 21.35 -8.95 -7.73
CA PRO A 359 20.59 -7.98 -8.49
C PRO A 359 19.09 -8.30 -8.40
N PRO A 360 18.21 -7.29 -8.42
CA PRO A 360 16.78 -7.56 -8.51
C PRO A 360 16.48 -8.31 -9.81
N PRO A 361 15.40 -9.12 -9.86
CA PRO A 361 15.02 -9.82 -11.07
C PRO A 361 14.84 -8.83 -12.23
N ILE A 362 15.33 -9.19 -13.41
CA ILE A 362 15.15 -8.40 -14.65
C ILE A 362 13.92 -8.85 -15.46
N PHE A 363 13.43 -10.06 -15.17
CA PHE A 363 12.19 -10.61 -15.70
C PHE A 363 11.68 -11.74 -14.81
N VAL A 364 10.42 -12.13 -15.02
CA VAL A 364 9.78 -13.25 -14.35
C VAL A 364 9.37 -14.27 -15.42
N PRO A 365 10.01 -15.45 -15.49
CA PRO A 365 9.76 -16.40 -16.58
C PRO A 365 8.34 -16.97 -16.55
N GLU A 366 7.86 -17.28 -15.34
CA GLU A 366 6.66 -18.07 -15.13
C GLU A 366 5.95 -17.67 -13.83
N ALA A 367 4.63 -17.82 -13.83
CA ALA A 367 3.78 -17.75 -12.65
C ALA A 367 2.57 -18.68 -12.82
N HIS A 368 1.92 -19.06 -11.72
CA HIS A 368 0.81 -20.00 -11.71
C HIS A 368 -0.49 -19.31 -11.34
N LEU A 369 -1.54 -19.53 -12.13
CA LEU A 369 -2.85 -18.91 -11.93
C LEU A 369 -3.91 -20.00 -11.74
N PHE A 370 -4.69 -19.92 -10.66
CA PHE A 370 -5.73 -20.89 -10.34
C PHE A 370 -7.11 -20.28 -10.58
N LEU A 371 -7.99 -21.02 -11.28
CA LEU A 371 -9.36 -20.60 -11.60
C LEU A 371 -10.38 -21.55 -11.00
N SER A 372 -11.40 -21.01 -10.31
CA SER A 372 -12.48 -21.81 -9.71
C SER A 372 -13.86 -21.22 -10.04
N PRO A 373 -14.87 -22.05 -10.37
CA PRO A 373 -16.24 -21.58 -10.64
C PRO A 373 -16.90 -21.00 -9.39
N ALA A 374 -16.51 -21.46 -8.20
CA ALA A 374 -17.00 -20.94 -6.92
C ALA A 374 -16.59 -19.47 -6.67
N HIS A 375 -15.59 -18.98 -7.40
CA HIS A 375 -15.01 -17.65 -7.23
C HIS A 375 -15.40 -16.69 -8.37
N VAL A 376 -16.59 -16.86 -8.94
CA VAL A 376 -17.13 -15.91 -9.92
C VAL A 376 -17.44 -14.55 -9.25
N VAL A 377 -16.90 -13.48 -9.83
CA VAL A 377 -17.09 -12.11 -9.34
C VAL A 377 -18.15 -11.37 -10.16
N GLY A 378 -18.28 -11.70 -11.45
CA GLY A 378 -19.27 -11.06 -12.31
C GLY A 378 -19.38 -11.63 -13.71
N TYR A 379 -20.45 -11.21 -14.40
CA TYR A 379 -20.72 -11.53 -15.79
C TYR A 379 -20.86 -10.23 -16.59
N GLY A 380 -20.05 -10.09 -17.64
CA GLY A 380 -20.24 -9.08 -18.66
C GLY A 380 -21.01 -9.65 -19.84
N SER A 381 -21.50 -8.78 -20.72
CA SER A 381 -22.11 -9.20 -21.99
C SER A 381 -21.13 -9.98 -22.89
N HIS A 382 -19.84 -9.71 -22.71
CA HIS A 382 -18.73 -10.14 -23.55
C HIS A 382 -17.66 -10.93 -22.77
N SER A 383 -17.86 -11.09 -21.47
CA SER A 383 -16.81 -11.59 -20.59
C SER A 383 -17.34 -12.29 -19.34
N ARG A 384 -16.47 -13.09 -18.73
CA ARG A 384 -16.66 -13.66 -17.40
C ARG A 384 -15.53 -13.24 -16.51
N VAL A 385 -15.84 -13.00 -15.25
CA VAL A 385 -14.89 -12.43 -14.30
C VAL A 385 -14.81 -13.35 -13.11
N TYR A 386 -13.61 -13.84 -12.84
CA TYR A 386 -13.31 -14.71 -11.71
C TYR A 386 -12.30 -14.02 -10.81
N ARG A 387 -12.44 -14.21 -9.50
CA ARG A 387 -11.35 -14.01 -8.57
C ARG A 387 -10.43 -15.23 -8.70
N ALA A 388 -9.17 -14.98 -8.96
CA ALA A 388 -8.15 -15.99 -9.14
C ALA A 388 -7.12 -15.91 -8.00
N GLU A 389 -6.53 -17.04 -7.66
CA GLU A 389 -5.28 -17.07 -6.89
C GLU A 389 -4.11 -17.05 -7.88
N TRP A 390 -3.11 -16.24 -7.60
CA TRP A 390 -1.94 -16.04 -8.44
C TRP A 390 -0.69 -16.23 -7.59
N ASP A 391 0.07 -17.28 -7.89
CA ASP A 391 1.34 -17.57 -7.25
C ASP A 391 2.47 -16.89 -8.02
N LEU A 392 3.20 -16.02 -7.34
CA LEU A 392 4.30 -15.24 -7.88
C LEU A 392 5.59 -15.49 -7.09
N PRO A 393 6.79 -15.39 -7.68
CA PRO A 393 8.04 -15.50 -6.92
C PRO A 393 8.15 -14.39 -5.85
N ARG A 394 8.55 -14.72 -4.63
CA ARG A 394 8.68 -13.72 -3.54
C ARG A 394 9.72 -12.65 -3.82
N ALA A 395 10.74 -12.94 -4.63
CA ALA A 395 11.74 -11.97 -5.07
C ALA A 395 11.14 -10.78 -5.86
N MET A 396 9.89 -10.88 -6.34
CA MET A 396 9.19 -9.75 -6.94
C MET A 396 8.79 -8.68 -5.91
N PHE A 397 8.62 -9.06 -4.65
CA PHE A 397 8.03 -8.22 -3.61
C PHE A 397 8.98 -7.92 -2.46
N SER A 398 10.01 -8.75 -2.27
CA SER A 398 11.00 -8.59 -1.21
C SER A 398 12.40 -8.49 -1.80
N LYS A 399 13.23 -7.64 -1.19
CA LYS A 399 14.65 -7.52 -1.55
C LYS A 399 15.44 -8.63 -0.84
N PRO A 400 16.58 -9.07 -1.41
CA PRO A 400 17.50 -9.92 -0.69
C PRO A 400 17.93 -9.29 0.64
N THR A 401 18.03 -10.09 1.68
CA THR A 401 18.42 -9.64 3.03
C THR A 401 19.67 -10.37 3.49
N ILE A 402 20.49 -9.74 4.32
CA ILE A 402 21.66 -10.37 4.94
C ILE A 402 21.55 -10.25 6.46
N CYS A 403 21.92 -11.32 7.17
CA CYS A 403 21.86 -11.33 8.62
C CYS A 403 22.97 -10.47 9.22
N LYS A 404 22.61 -9.30 9.77
CA LYS A 404 23.57 -8.39 10.41
C LYS A 404 24.34 -9.06 11.55
N THR A 405 23.66 -9.87 12.38
CA THR A 405 24.29 -10.60 13.49
C THR A 405 25.36 -11.57 12.99
N CYS A 406 25.06 -12.38 11.96
CA CYS A 406 26.07 -13.29 11.40
C CYS A 406 27.23 -12.55 10.75
N VAL A 407 26.97 -11.39 10.09
CA VAL A 407 28.03 -10.55 9.53
C VAL A 407 28.95 -10.01 10.63
N GLU A 408 28.37 -9.55 11.74
CA GLU A 408 29.14 -9.07 12.89
C GLU A 408 29.97 -10.19 13.54
N GLU A 409 29.40 -11.38 13.73
CA GLU A 409 30.10 -12.56 14.25
C GLU A 409 31.28 -12.96 13.36
N ALA A 410 31.06 -13.06 12.05
CA ALA A 410 32.10 -13.36 11.08
C ALA A 410 33.20 -12.30 11.06
N ALA A 411 32.85 -11.03 11.19
CA ALA A 411 33.82 -9.94 11.28
C ALA A 411 34.63 -9.97 12.58
N ARG A 412 34.01 -10.30 13.72
CA ARG A 412 34.74 -10.49 14.99
C ARG A 412 35.69 -11.67 14.90
N GLN A 413 35.27 -12.78 14.30
CA GLN A 413 36.14 -13.94 14.07
C GLN A 413 37.32 -13.57 13.18
N PHE A 414 37.09 -12.83 12.10
CA PHE A 414 38.16 -12.33 11.23
C PHE A 414 39.18 -11.45 11.96
N ILE A 415 38.72 -10.56 12.86
CA ILE A 415 39.61 -9.74 13.69
C ILE A 415 40.45 -10.62 14.63
N GLN A 416 39.84 -11.63 15.25
CA GLN A 416 40.53 -12.56 16.16
C GLN A 416 41.57 -13.42 15.43
N ASP A 417 41.27 -13.89 14.22
CA ASP A 417 42.17 -14.75 13.44
C ASP A 417 43.41 -13.99 12.92
N GLN A 418 43.32 -12.66 12.78
CA GLN A 418 44.48 -11.82 12.43
C GLN A 418 45.46 -11.61 13.58
N ASP A 419 45.06 -11.92 14.82
CA ASP A 419 45.93 -11.89 16.00
C ASP A 419 46.46 -13.31 16.28
N PRO A 420 47.64 -13.70 15.76
CA PRO A 420 48.11 -15.08 15.85
C PRO A 420 48.29 -15.53 17.31
N PRO A 421 47.74 -16.69 17.72
CA PRO A 421 47.67 -17.09 19.13
C PRO A 421 49.00 -17.51 19.77
N ASP A 422 50.15 -17.51 19.06
CA ASP A 422 51.33 -18.26 19.54
C ASP A 422 52.72 -17.64 19.28
N VAL A 423 52.83 -16.32 19.12
CA VAL A 423 54.15 -15.66 19.19
C VAL A 423 54.56 -15.53 20.66
N LYS A 424 55.18 -16.60 21.18
CA LYS A 424 55.82 -16.66 22.50
C LYS A 424 56.70 -15.44 22.77
N LYS A 425 56.24 -14.57 23.69
CA LYS A 425 57.02 -13.76 24.66
C LYS A 425 58.33 -13.09 24.18
N GLY A 426 58.43 -12.73 22.90
CA GLY A 426 59.50 -11.90 22.36
C GLY A 426 58.93 -10.57 21.91
N CYS A 427 59.19 -9.51 22.69
CA CYS A 427 58.84 -8.10 22.53
C CYS A 427 58.66 -7.60 21.07
N HIS A 428 57.54 -7.94 20.43
CA HIS A 428 57.11 -7.34 19.17
C HIS A 428 55.73 -6.73 19.39
N SER A 429 55.69 -5.42 19.17
CA SER A 429 54.57 -4.50 19.33
C SER A 429 53.29 -5.05 18.70
N ARG A 430 52.22 -5.18 19.50
CA ARG A 430 50.84 -5.13 18.96
C ARG A 430 50.76 -3.95 17.99
N SER A 431 50.02 -4.11 16.89
CA SER A 431 49.71 -3.00 15.99
C SER A 431 49.22 -1.82 16.85
N PRO A 432 49.87 -0.64 16.78
CA PRO A 432 49.48 0.48 17.61
C PRO A 432 48.03 0.84 17.32
N ALA A 433 47.25 1.17 18.37
CA ALA A 433 45.87 1.60 18.21
C ALA A 433 45.80 2.73 17.17
N SER A 434 44.97 2.55 16.14
CA SER A 434 44.85 3.51 15.04
C SER A 434 44.04 4.75 15.42
N GLY A 435 43.39 4.75 16.59
CA GLY A 435 42.61 5.86 17.09
C GLY A 435 42.21 5.77 18.56
N THR A 436 41.25 6.62 18.92
CA THR A 436 40.66 6.73 20.27
C THR A 436 39.14 6.61 20.20
N LEU A 437 38.57 5.83 21.10
CA LEU A 437 37.14 5.62 21.29
C LEU A 437 36.67 6.44 22.49
N ASN A 438 35.72 7.35 22.26
CA ASN A 438 35.07 8.13 23.29
C ASN A 438 33.62 7.65 23.39
N VAL A 439 33.30 6.90 24.44
CA VAL A 439 31.91 6.57 24.75
C VAL A 439 31.28 7.82 25.37
N LYS A 440 30.28 8.38 24.70
CA LYS A 440 29.47 9.48 25.22
C LYS A 440 28.09 8.93 25.56
N GLU A 441 27.65 9.24 26.77
CA GLU A 441 26.27 8.99 27.17
C GLU A 441 25.50 10.29 27.00
N GLU A 442 24.65 10.36 25.97
CA GLU A 442 23.68 11.45 25.89
C GLU A 442 22.44 11.03 26.64
N HIS A 443 22.18 11.75 27.71
CA HIS A 443 20.89 11.70 28.36
C HIS A 443 19.98 12.56 27.51
N THR A 444 18.98 11.95 26.87
CA THR A 444 17.92 12.72 26.21
C THR A 444 17.35 13.71 27.24
N PRO A 445 17.32 15.01 26.94
CA PRO A 445 16.91 16.03 27.90
C PRO A 445 15.49 15.71 28.38
N LYS A 446 15.25 15.87 29.69
CA LYS A 446 13.92 15.74 30.27
C LYS A 446 13.01 16.78 29.62
N ILE A 447 12.00 16.32 28.87
CA ILE A 447 10.95 17.19 28.37
C ILE A 447 9.87 17.26 29.46
N SER A 448 9.92 18.31 30.27
CA SER A 448 8.83 18.68 31.16
C SER A 448 7.91 19.63 30.41
N VAL A 449 6.73 19.13 30.00
CA VAL A 449 5.68 19.97 29.42
C VAL A 449 4.85 20.53 30.57
N ALA A 450 5.04 21.81 30.88
CA ALA A 450 4.16 22.55 31.78
C ALA A 450 3.00 23.11 30.94
N PHE A 451 1.80 22.56 31.14
CA PHE A 451 0.59 23.14 30.55
C PHE A 451 0.21 24.39 31.35
N ASN A 452 0.64 25.56 30.89
CA ASN A 452 0.02 26.80 31.34
C ASN A 452 -1.44 26.78 30.92
N LYS A 453 -2.33 27.05 31.87
CA LYS A 453 -3.77 27.16 31.69
C LYS A 453 -4.05 28.17 30.57
N PHE A 454 -4.18 27.71 29.34
CA PHE A 454 -4.47 28.55 28.18
C PHE A 454 -5.85 29.18 28.34
N ASP A 455 -5.93 30.47 28.00
CA ASP A 455 -7.10 31.35 27.97
C ASP A 455 -8.20 30.83 27.03
N PHE A 456 -8.87 29.74 27.39
CA PHE A 456 -10.19 29.44 26.87
C PHE A 456 -11.22 30.09 27.79
N ASP A 457 -11.96 31.04 27.24
CA ASP A 457 -13.10 31.70 27.88
C ASP A 457 -14.25 30.70 28.09
N PHE A 458 -14.11 29.85 29.11
CA PHE A 458 -15.14 28.93 29.63
C PHE A 458 -15.81 29.55 30.85
N ALA A 459 -16.38 30.75 30.70
CA ALA A 459 -17.13 31.41 31.78
C ALA A 459 -18.38 30.63 32.27
N GLU A 460 -18.80 29.56 31.59
CA GLU A 460 -19.98 28.76 31.99
C GLU A 460 -19.68 27.41 32.65
N LEU A 461 -18.45 26.86 32.53
CA LEU A 461 -18.14 25.52 33.08
C LEU A 461 -17.59 25.57 34.52
N ASP A 462 -17.21 26.75 35.02
CA ASP A 462 -16.49 26.93 36.28
C ASP A 462 -17.38 26.94 37.55
N LYS A 463 -18.71 26.92 37.41
CA LYS A 463 -19.60 26.90 38.59
C LYS A 463 -19.71 25.53 39.28
N TYR A 464 -19.28 24.44 38.64
CA TYR A 464 -19.41 23.08 39.19
C TYR A 464 -18.08 22.38 39.53
N ARG A 465 -16.92 22.99 39.25
CA ARG A 465 -15.60 22.39 39.50
C ARG A 465 -14.74 23.06 40.57
N ALA A 466 -15.20 24.17 41.15
CA ALA A 466 -14.39 25.03 42.02
C ALA A 466 -14.12 24.50 43.46
N GLN A 467 -14.14 23.18 43.71
CA GLN A 467 -13.88 22.67 45.06
C GLN A 467 -12.92 21.47 45.18
N ALA A 468 -12.25 20.99 44.13
CA ALA A 468 -11.43 19.77 44.27
C ALA A 468 -10.08 19.69 43.58
N ILE A 469 -9.65 20.61 42.70
CA ILE A 469 -8.36 20.42 42.00
C ILE A 469 -7.62 21.74 41.88
N ASN A 470 -6.70 21.97 42.81
CA ASN A 470 -5.73 23.06 42.79
C ASN A 470 -4.30 22.53 42.64
N GLU A 471 -4.16 21.35 42.03
CA GLU A 471 -2.86 20.73 41.76
C GLU A 471 -2.50 20.94 40.30
N GLU A 472 -1.40 21.67 40.11
CA GLU A 472 -0.73 21.91 38.84
C GLU A 472 -0.22 20.56 38.30
N LEU A 473 -0.97 19.96 37.37
CA LEU A 473 -0.65 18.64 36.82
C LEU A 473 0.52 18.74 35.83
N THR A 474 1.74 18.70 36.37
CA THR A 474 2.96 18.53 35.57
C THR A 474 3.13 17.05 35.26
N HIS A 475 2.88 16.64 34.01
CA HIS A 475 3.25 15.31 33.56
C HIS A 475 4.71 15.32 33.09
N THR A 476 5.58 14.78 33.93
CA THR A 476 6.98 14.48 33.55
C THR A 476 7.00 13.09 32.93
N LEU A 477 7.19 12.99 31.61
CA LEU A 477 7.49 11.74 30.93
C LEU A 477 8.98 11.44 31.13
N GLU A 478 9.30 10.52 32.03
CA GLU A 478 10.66 10.01 32.21
C GLU A 478 10.90 8.85 31.24
N ASP A 479 11.43 9.11 30.04
CA ASP A 479 12.08 8.05 29.25
C ASP A 479 13.56 8.02 29.66
N GLU A 480 13.91 7.16 30.63
CA GLU A 480 15.29 6.94 31.11
C GLU A 480 16.15 6.20 30.06
N LYS A 481 15.98 6.46 28.77
CA LYS A 481 16.84 5.89 27.74
C LYS A 481 18.07 6.78 27.58
N SER A 482 19.12 6.46 28.32
CA SER A 482 20.46 6.91 27.92
C SER A 482 20.79 6.29 26.57
N THR A 483 21.08 7.14 25.58
CA THR A 483 21.61 6.67 24.31
C THR A 483 23.13 6.79 24.39
N THR A 484 23.81 5.65 24.37
CA THR A 484 25.26 5.62 24.32
C THR A 484 25.70 5.62 22.86
N TYR A 485 26.55 6.57 22.49
CA TYR A 485 27.21 6.57 21.18
C TYR A 485 28.73 6.57 21.35
N VAL A 486 29.41 5.96 20.39
CA VAL A 486 30.86 5.84 20.39
C VAL A 486 31.40 6.79 19.33
N GLU A 487 32.09 7.84 19.76
CA GLU A 487 32.86 8.69 18.87
C GLU A 487 34.25 8.09 18.67
N TYR A 488 34.59 7.76 17.43
CA TYR A 488 35.91 7.28 17.09
C TYR A 488 36.71 8.37 16.36
N SER A 489 37.92 8.64 16.86
CA SER A 489 38.88 9.53 16.21
C SER A 489 40.14 8.74 15.83
N GLY A 490 40.26 8.38 14.55
CA GLY A 490 41.36 7.60 13.99
C GLY A 490 41.09 7.11 12.57
N SER A 491 42.00 6.31 12.00
CA SER A 491 41.78 5.66 10.71
C SER A 491 40.96 4.37 10.87
N MET A 492 39.91 4.22 10.06
CA MET A 492 39.10 3.00 10.03
C MET A 492 39.66 2.00 9.02
N ASP A 493 39.96 0.79 9.48
CA ASP A 493 40.28 -0.32 8.58
C ASP A 493 39.01 -0.91 7.98
N THR A 494 39.08 -1.47 6.77
CA THR A 494 37.91 -2.08 6.13
C THR A 494 38.03 -3.59 6.15
N ILE A 495 37.03 -4.27 6.72
CA ILE A 495 36.89 -5.72 6.69
C ILE A 495 35.86 -6.09 5.64
N HIS A 496 36.19 -7.06 4.79
CA HIS A 496 35.28 -7.56 3.77
C HIS A 496 34.82 -8.99 4.10
N ILE A 497 33.53 -9.16 4.39
CA ILE A 497 32.93 -10.42 4.80
C ILE A 497 32.17 -11.04 3.63
N THR A 498 32.68 -12.15 3.12
CA THR A 498 32.09 -12.93 2.01
C THR A 498 31.48 -14.26 2.47
N THR A 499 31.70 -14.64 3.73
CA THR A 499 31.26 -15.93 4.29
C THR A 499 29.78 -15.98 4.66
N VAL A 500 29.13 -14.81 4.80
CA VAL A 500 27.70 -14.71 5.10
C VAL A 500 26.93 -14.47 3.81
N PRO A 501 26.07 -15.40 3.37
CA PRO A 501 25.35 -15.27 2.13
C PRO A 501 24.19 -14.27 2.25
N TRP A 502 23.81 -13.68 1.13
CA TRP A 502 22.51 -13.01 1.00
C TRP A 502 21.40 -14.06 0.93
N TYR A 503 20.34 -13.84 1.68
CA TYR A 503 19.11 -14.62 1.63
C TYR A 503 18.20 -14.05 0.54
N ASP A 504 17.91 -14.85 -0.48
CA ASP A 504 16.95 -14.55 -1.54
C ASP A 504 15.57 -15.11 -1.15
N PRO A 505 14.53 -14.27 -1.01
CA PRO A 505 13.17 -14.71 -0.74
C PRO A 505 12.61 -15.73 -1.74
N ALA A 506 13.13 -15.80 -2.97
CA ALA A 506 12.73 -16.79 -3.97
C ALA A 506 13.50 -18.12 -3.91
N SER A 507 14.41 -18.28 -2.94
CA SER A 507 15.18 -19.51 -2.74
C SER A 507 15.11 -19.95 -1.27
N THR A 508 14.94 -21.24 -1.03
CA THR A 508 15.14 -21.78 0.33
C THR A 508 16.62 -22.03 0.64
N MET A 509 17.52 -21.84 -0.33
CA MET A 509 18.95 -22.09 -0.20
C MET A 509 19.79 -20.82 -0.43
N PRO A 510 20.73 -20.49 0.48
CA PRO A 510 20.92 -21.13 1.78
C PRO A 510 19.74 -20.87 2.72
N PRO A 511 19.43 -21.78 3.66
CA PRO A 511 18.33 -21.58 4.60
C PRO A 511 18.59 -20.32 5.43
N PRO A 512 17.53 -19.55 5.77
CA PRO A 512 17.71 -18.37 6.61
C PRO A 512 18.25 -18.81 7.97
N CYS A 513 19.29 -18.13 8.45
CA CYS A 513 19.84 -18.45 9.76
C CYS A 513 18.83 -18.15 10.87
N ALA A 514 19.00 -18.79 12.04
CA ALA A 514 18.09 -18.63 13.18
C ALA A 514 17.86 -17.15 13.57
N HIS A 515 18.89 -16.30 13.41
CA HIS A 515 18.78 -14.86 13.67
C HIS A 515 17.76 -14.15 12.76
N LEU A 516 17.71 -14.47 11.46
CA LEU A 516 16.74 -13.90 10.53
C LEU A 516 15.31 -14.39 10.82
N VAL A 517 15.19 -15.67 11.17
CA VAL A 517 13.90 -16.27 11.54
C VAL A 517 13.34 -15.64 12.82
N GLN A 518 14.19 -15.38 13.82
CA GLN A 518 13.77 -14.80 15.11
C GLN A 518 13.46 -13.30 15.05
N SER A 519 14.17 -12.54 14.22
CA SER A 519 14.03 -11.08 14.15
C SER A 519 12.76 -10.61 13.43
N SER A 520 12.10 -11.51 12.69
CA SER A 520 10.97 -11.15 11.84
C SER A 520 9.65 -10.95 12.62
N VAL A 521 9.37 -11.73 13.67
CA VAL A 521 8.17 -11.53 14.54
C VAL A 521 8.39 -12.17 15.93
N GLY A 522 9.36 -11.70 16.73
CA GLY A 522 9.42 -11.95 18.19
C GLY A 522 9.34 -13.41 18.70
N GLY A 523 9.69 -14.37 17.86
CA GLY A 523 9.63 -15.82 18.09
C GLY A 523 10.05 -16.55 16.81
N SER A 524 10.67 -17.73 16.94
CA SER A 524 11.01 -18.56 15.78
C SER A 524 9.72 -19.08 15.13
N LEU A 525 9.48 -18.69 13.87
CA LEU A 525 8.47 -19.35 13.05
C LEU A 525 8.82 -20.84 12.92
N PRO A 526 7.84 -21.75 12.93
CA PRO A 526 8.10 -23.19 12.91
C PRO A 526 8.56 -23.73 11.53
N GLY A 527 8.97 -22.87 10.59
CA GLY A 527 9.47 -23.30 9.29
C GLY A 527 9.83 -22.12 8.36
N THR A 528 10.41 -22.45 7.21
CA THR A 528 10.65 -21.52 6.10
C THR A 528 9.37 -21.35 5.28
N PRO A 529 8.99 -20.12 4.90
CA PRO A 529 7.89 -19.93 3.94
C PRO A 529 8.30 -20.43 2.55
N PRO A 530 7.33 -20.77 1.67
CA PRO A 530 7.63 -21.21 0.31
C PRO A 530 8.27 -20.08 -0.52
N PRO A 531 9.05 -20.37 -1.56
CA PRO A 531 9.69 -19.36 -2.42
C PRO A 531 8.71 -18.51 -3.24
N THR A 532 7.42 -18.85 -3.21
CA THR A 532 6.33 -18.13 -3.86
C THR A 532 5.40 -17.43 -2.85
N ALA A 533 4.75 -16.41 -3.35
CA ALA A 533 3.77 -15.58 -2.68
C ALA A 533 2.44 -15.74 -3.42
N GLN A 534 1.44 -16.29 -2.74
CA GLN A 534 0.08 -16.38 -3.27
C GLN A 534 -0.68 -15.08 -3.00
N VAL A 535 -1.19 -14.46 -4.05
CA VAL A 535 -2.02 -13.25 -4.01
C VAL A 535 -3.35 -13.47 -4.73
N SER A 536 -4.32 -12.58 -4.53
CA SER A 536 -5.58 -12.60 -5.27
C SER A 536 -5.65 -11.48 -6.31
N VAL A 537 -6.13 -11.82 -7.50
CA VAL A 537 -6.41 -10.89 -8.61
C VAL A 537 -7.74 -11.21 -9.27
N VAL A 538 -8.21 -10.33 -10.14
CA VAL A 538 -9.33 -10.60 -11.03
C VAL A 538 -8.84 -11.09 -12.38
N ALA A 539 -9.33 -12.25 -12.82
CA ALA A 539 -9.14 -12.79 -14.15
C ALA A 539 -10.42 -12.57 -14.99
N LYS A 540 -10.33 -11.74 -16.02
CA LYS A 540 -11.40 -11.52 -17.00
C LYS A 540 -11.13 -12.36 -18.25
N LEU A 541 -12.13 -13.15 -18.63
CA LEU A 541 -12.14 -14.04 -19.78
C LEU A 541 -13.14 -13.51 -20.82
N SER A 542 -12.82 -13.57 -22.11
CA SER A 542 -13.71 -13.21 -23.21
C SER A 542 -14.56 -14.39 -23.67
N LEU A 543 -15.73 -14.07 -24.25
CA LEU A 543 -16.52 -15.05 -24.99
C LEU A 543 -15.95 -15.30 -26.39
N ARG A 544 -16.26 -16.46 -26.98
CA ARG A 544 -15.80 -16.83 -28.33
C ARG A 544 -16.26 -15.81 -29.38
N GLY A 545 -15.33 -15.39 -30.23
CA GLY A 545 -15.61 -14.46 -31.34
C GLY A 545 -15.62 -12.99 -30.93
N ASP A 546 -15.21 -12.70 -29.70
CA ASP A 546 -15.20 -11.35 -29.14
C ASP A 546 -13.79 -10.74 -29.12
N ASN A 547 -13.66 -9.49 -29.55
CA ASN A 547 -12.41 -8.73 -29.52
C ASN A 547 -12.36 -7.70 -28.39
N HIS A 548 -13.47 -7.49 -27.66
CA HIS A 548 -13.61 -6.44 -26.65
C HIS A 548 -12.55 -6.55 -25.54
N LEU A 549 -12.18 -7.78 -25.14
CA LEU A 549 -11.15 -7.97 -24.11
C LEU A 549 -9.74 -7.60 -24.60
N LYS A 550 -9.44 -7.86 -25.88
CA LYS A 550 -8.18 -7.46 -26.50
C LYS A 550 -8.09 -5.94 -26.57
N GLU A 551 -9.16 -5.28 -26.99
CA GLU A 551 -9.25 -3.82 -27.04
C GLU A 551 -9.11 -3.20 -25.64
N GLU A 552 -9.76 -3.80 -24.65
CA GLU A 552 -9.63 -3.38 -23.25
C GLU A 552 -8.19 -3.50 -22.74
N ALA A 553 -7.51 -4.61 -23.04
CA ALA A 553 -6.11 -4.80 -22.67
C ALA A 553 -5.19 -3.75 -23.31
N VAL A 554 -5.40 -3.42 -24.59
CA VAL A 554 -4.65 -2.35 -25.28
C VAL A 554 -4.86 -1.00 -24.58
N ASN A 555 -6.10 -0.71 -24.16
CA ASN A 555 -6.40 0.54 -23.46
C ASN A 555 -5.70 0.61 -22.09
N TYR A 556 -5.71 -0.47 -21.30
CA TYR A 556 -4.93 -0.52 -20.05
C TYR A 556 -3.44 -0.32 -20.26
N GLN A 557 -2.86 -0.88 -21.32
CA GLN A 557 -1.46 -0.69 -21.68
C GLN A 557 -1.13 0.76 -22.06
N ARG A 558 -2.11 1.50 -22.59
CA ARG A 558 -1.96 2.91 -22.98
C ARG A 558 -2.25 3.89 -21.85
N PHE A 559 -2.95 3.46 -20.81
CA PHE A 559 -3.09 4.27 -19.60
C PHE A 559 -1.72 4.45 -18.96
N GLY A 560 -1.36 5.70 -18.70
CA GLY A 560 -0.16 5.98 -17.92
C GLY A 560 -0.34 5.49 -16.48
N MET A 561 0.77 5.22 -15.78
CA MET A 561 0.77 4.70 -14.40
C MET A 561 -0.08 5.55 -13.44
N GLN A 562 -0.22 6.86 -13.71
CA GLN A 562 -1.01 7.78 -12.91
C GLN A 562 -2.51 7.46 -12.84
N PHE A 563 -3.03 6.62 -13.75
CA PHE A 563 -4.44 6.22 -13.75
C PHE A 563 -4.74 5.18 -12.67
N SER A 564 -3.78 4.31 -12.34
CA SER A 564 -3.91 3.31 -11.28
C SER A 564 -3.27 3.75 -9.95
N GLN A 565 -2.65 4.93 -9.91
CA GLN A 565 -2.02 5.46 -8.70
C GLN A 565 -3.01 6.24 -7.82
N HIS A 566 -2.84 6.05 -6.52
CA HIS A 566 -3.48 6.88 -5.50
C HIS A 566 -2.56 8.02 -5.10
N TRP A 567 -3.13 9.20 -4.87
CA TRP A 567 -2.38 10.36 -4.44
C TRP A 567 -2.97 10.94 -3.16
N THR A 568 -2.15 11.66 -2.39
CA THR A 568 -2.61 12.42 -1.23
C THR A 568 -3.56 13.54 -1.64
N GLY A 569 -4.39 13.98 -0.70
CA GLY A 569 -5.28 15.13 -0.85
C GLY A 569 -6.51 14.92 -1.74
N TYR A 570 -7.01 16.03 -2.25
CA TYR A 570 -8.30 16.15 -2.93
C TYR A 570 -8.14 16.80 -4.29
N THR A 571 -9.13 16.58 -5.15
CA THR A 571 -9.23 17.25 -6.44
C THR A 571 -10.64 17.75 -6.68
N LEU A 572 -10.77 18.81 -7.48
CA LEU A 572 -12.04 19.35 -7.92
C LEU A 572 -12.19 19.16 -9.44
N ALA A 573 -12.93 18.13 -9.83
CA ALA A 573 -13.18 17.81 -11.24
C ALA A 573 -14.40 18.60 -11.77
N ASN A 574 -14.16 19.68 -12.52
CA ASN A 574 -15.25 20.47 -13.11
C ASN A 574 -16.16 19.59 -14.00
N PRO A 575 -17.49 19.76 -13.95
CA PRO A 575 -18.23 20.87 -13.32
C PRO A 575 -18.63 20.64 -11.86
N LEU A 576 -18.05 19.64 -11.17
CA LEU A 576 -18.34 19.44 -9.75
C LEU A 576 -17.87 20.66 -8.93
N HIS A 577 -18.58 20.93 -7.84
CA HIS A 577 -18.29 22.04 -6.92
C HIS A 577 -17.66 21.58 -5.60
N ASP A 578 -17.72 20.28 -5.33
CA ASP A 578 -17.24 19.69 -4.09
C ASP A 578 -15.96 18.89 -4.35
N PRO A 579 -14.89 19.11 -3.57
CA PRO A 579 -13.67 18.35 -3.71
C PRO A 579 -13.89 16.87 -3.39
N THR A 580 -13.24 15.99 -4.14
CA THR A 580 -13.29 14.54 -3.97
C THR A 580 -11.89 14.01 -3.69
N PRO A 581 -11.75 12.93 -2.89
CA PRO A 581 -10.46 12.28 -2.66
C PRO A 581 -9.73 11.94 -3.97
N MET A 582 -8.40 12.08 -3.98
CA MET A 582 -7.57 11.85 -5.16
C MET A 582 -7.22 10.36 -5.36
N GLY A 583 -8.24 9.52 -5.50
CA GLY A 583 -8.09 8.08 -5.75
C GLY A 583 -7.65 7.73 -7.18
N ALA A 584 -7.22 6.50 -7.38
CA ALA A 584 -6.96 5.96 -8.72
C ALA A 584 -8.25 5.91 -9.57
N ILE A 585 -8.12 6.14 -10.89
CA ILE A 585 -9.21 6.11 -11.86
C ILE A 585 -9.53 4.67 -12.27
N THR A 586 -8.50 3.87 -12.52
CA THR A 586 -8.61 2.51 -13.06
C THR A 586 -7.99 1.49 -12.11
N PRO A 587 -8.36 0.21 -12.20
CA PRO A 587 -7.61 -0.87 -11.58
C PRO A 587 -6.15 -0.88 -12.02
N THR A 588 -5.30 -1.48 -11.20
CA THR A 588 -3.95 -1.86 -11.63
C THR A 588 -4.02 -2.98 -12.67
N PHE A 589 -3.26 -2.84 -13.76
CA PHE A 589 -3.14 -3.85 -14.83
C PHE A 589 -1.99 -4.82 -14.53
N TYR A 590 -2.28 -6.12 -14.59
CA TYR A 590 -1.32 -7.20 -14.30
C TYR A 590 -0.99 -8.08 -15.51
N GLY A 591 -1.45 -7.70 -16.70
CA GLY A 591 -1.08 -8.36 -17.94
C GLY A 591 -2.28 -8.86 -18.74
N TYR A 592 -2.05 -9.06 -20.04
CA TYR A 592 -2.96 -9.68 -20.97
C TYR A 592 -2.28 -10.88 -21.59
N TYR A 593 -2.94 -12.02 -21.54
CA TYR A 593 -2.33 -13.32 -21.78
C TYR A 593 -3.13 -14.12 -22.80
N THR A 594 -2.44 -14.71 -23.77
CA THR A 594 -3.06 -15.51 -24.84
C THR A 594 -2.55 -16.94 -24.83
N LYS A 595 -3.43 -17.92 -25.09
CA LYS A 595 -3.09 -19.35 -25.07
C LYS A 595 -1.98 -19.67 -26.08
N GLU A 596 -0.90 -20.27 -25.60
CA GLU A 596 0.20 -20.77 -26.45
C GLU A 596 -0.28 -21.95 -27.32
N GLY A 597 0.04 -21.93 -28.62
CA GLY A 597 -0.30 -23.01 -29.56
C GLY A 597 -1.76 -23.09 -30.01
N SER A 598 -2.56 -22.04 -29.79
CA SER A 598 -4.01 -22.04 -30.08
C SER A 598 -4.38 -22.15 -31.57
N SER A 599 -3.45 -21.98 -32.51
CA SER A 599 -3.74 -22.02 -33.96
C SER A 599 -4.18 -23.40 -34.46
N ASN A 600 -3.87 -24.48 -33.74
CA ASN A 600 -4.02 -25.84 -34.23
C ASN A 600 -5.23 -26.59 -33.62
N SER A 601 -5.89 -26.02 -32.61
CA SER A 601 -7.06 -26.64 -31.97
C SER A 601 -8.37 -26.04 -32.49
N ASN A 602 -9.33 -26.88 -32.85
CA ASN A 602 -10.71 -26.43 -33.14
C ASN A 602 -11.43 -25.90 -31.88
N GLU A 603 -10.84 -26.11 -30.71
CA GLU A 603 -11.38 -25.69 -29.43
C GLU A 603 -10.96 -24.25 -29.10
N TYR A 604 -11.91 -23.46 -28.59
CA TYR A 604 -11.69 -22.07 -28.22
C TYR A 604 -11.15 -21.98 -26.79
N PHE A 605 -10.08 -21.21 -26.63
CA PHE A 605 -9.53 -20.79 -25.35
C PHE A 605 -9.60 -19.28 -25.24
N SER A 606 -10.22 -18.79 -24.18
CA SER A 606 -10.31 -17.38 -23.87
C SER A 606 -8.93 -16.80 -23.56
N PRO A 607 -8.53 -15.66 -24.14
CA PRO A 607 -7.49 -14.84 -23.53
C PRO A 607 -7.86 -14.43 -22.09
N LEU A 608 -6.84 -14.06 -21.33
CA LEU A 608 -6.96 -13.64 -19.93
C LEU A 608 -6.48 -12.20 -19.77
N LEU A 609 -7.28 -11.37 -19.12
CA LEU A 609 -6.87 -10.04 -18.66
C LEU A 609 -6.84 -10.07 -17.13
N LEU A 610 -5.67 -9.85 -16.55
CA LEU A 610 -5.47 -9.82 -15.09
C LEU A 610 -5.50 -8.37 -14.59
N LEU A 611 -6.35 -8.10 -13.60
CA LEU A 611 -6.57 -6.78 -13.01
C LEU A 611 -6.61 -6.87 -11.48
N GLU A 612 -6.41 -5.72 -10.81
CA GLU A 612 -6.70 -5.54 -9.39
C GLU A 612 -8.16 -5.92 -9.05
N ASP A 613 -8.36 -6.61 -7.93
CA ASP A 613 -9.69 -6.80 -7.35
C ASP A 613 -10.13 -5.53 -6.60
N CYS A 614 -10.89 -4.70 -7.31
CA CYS A 614 -11.41 -3.44 -6.79
C CYS A 614 -12.81 -3.57 -6.16
N GLY A 615 -13.24 -4.78 -5.79
CA GLY A 615 -14.47 -5.01 -5.06
C GLY A 615 -15.70 -5.22 -5.95
N LYS A 616 -16.84 -4.66 -5.55
CA LYS A 616 -18.15 -4.96 -6.14
C LYS A 616 -18.69 -3.78 -6.95
N PRO A 617 -19.47 -4.02 -8.02
CA PRO A 617 -20.27 -2.98 -8.66
C PRO A 617 -21.03 -2.10 -7.66
N ILE A 618 -21.09 -0.79 -7.93
CA ILE A 618 -21.86 0.13 -7.09
C ILE A 618 -23.36 -0.11 -7.23
N GLU A 619 -24.08 0.20 -6.16
CA GLU A 619 -25.53 0.34 -6.13
C GLU A 619 -25.83 1.82 -5.86
N PRO A 620 -26.16 2.63 -6.88
CA PRO A 620 -26.31 4.09 -6.75
C PRO A 620 -27.22 4.53 -5.59
N GLU A 621 -28.27 3.77 -5.31
CA GLU A 621 -29.22 3.98 -4.22
C GLU A 621 -28.61 3.85 -2.81
N LYS A 622 -27.48 3.15 -2.68
CA LYS A 622 -26.72 2.99 -1.42
C LYS A 622 -25.56 3.99 -1.28
N LEU A 623 -25.29 4.78 -2.31
CA LEU A 623 -24.25 5.79 -2.30
C LEU A 623 -24.79 7.08 -1.67
N ASP A 624 -24.01 7.67 -0.78
CA ASP A 624 -24.29 9.02 -0.32
C ASP A 624 -23.92 10.06 -1.39
N PHE A 625 -24.17 11.33 -1.11
CA PHE A 625 -23.89 12.39 -2.07
C PHE A 625 -22.40 12.49 -2.41
N ASP A 626 -21.54 12.33 -1.42
CA ASP A 626 -20.09 12.45 -1.53
C ASP A 626 -19.49 11.29 -2.36
N ASP A 627 -19.99 10.07 -2.15
CA ASP A 627 -19.67 8.87 -2.94
C ASP A 627 -20.02 9.07 -4.44
N ARG A 628 -21.20 9.64 -4.71
CA ARG A 628 -21.65 9.93 -6.08
C ARG A 628 -20.77 10.99 -6.73
N GLN A 629 -20.37 12.02 -5.99
CA GLN A 629 -19.41 13.02 -6.48
C GLN A 629 -18.07 12.38 -6.82
N GLU A 630 -17.56 11.46 -5.98
CA GLU A 630 -16.31 10.75 -6.27
C GLU A 630 -16.42 9.89 -7.53
N CYS A 631 -17.51 9.13 -7.68
CA CYS A 631 -17.78 8.35 -8.89
C CYS A 631 -17.85 9.23 -10.15
N ALA A 632 -18.51 10.39 -10.08
CA ALA A 632 -18.56 11.36 -11.17
C ALA A 632 -17.17 11.93 -11.49
N ALA A 633 -16.38 12.23 -10.45
CA ALA A 633 -15.03 12.76 -10.60
C ALA A 633 -14.10 11.79 -11.34
N LEU A 634 -14.26 10.46 -11.17
CA LEU A 634 -13.48 9.47 -11.93
C LEU A 634 -13.66 9.65 -13.45
N VAL A 635 -14.90 9.79 -13.91
CA VAL A 635 -15.23 9.95 -15.34
C VAL A 635 -14.73 11.30 -15.86
N LEU A 636 -14.95 12.36 -15.09
CA LEU A 636 -14.53 13.71 -15.49
C LEU A 636 -13.00 13.83 -15.55
N ARG A 637 -12.28 13.16 -14.64
CA ARG A 637 -10.83 13.05 -14.71
C ARG A 637 -10.38 12.22 -15.90
N LEU A 638 -11.04 11.10 -16.18
CA LEU A 638 -10.78 10.29 -17.38
C LEU A 638 -10.91 11.15 -18.66
N HIS A 639 -11.99 11.92 -18.78
CA HIS A 639 -12.23 12.86 -19.88
C HIS A 639 -11.16 13.93 -19.99
N TYR A 640 -10.76 14.48 -18.85
CA TYR A 640 -9.72 15.50 -18.77
C TYR A 640 -8.37 14.97 -19.31
N HIS A 641 -8.07 13.69 -19.11
CA HIS A 641 -6.89 13.03 -19.70
C HIS A 641 -7.07 12.57 -21.15
N GLY A 642 -8.12 13.00 -21.82
CA GLY A 642 -8.35 12.70 -23.24
C GLY A 642 -8.91 11.30 -23.50
N TRP A 643 -9.59 10.70 -22.52
CA TRP A 643 -10.20 9.38 -22.66
C TRP A 643 -11.71 9.42 -22.40
N THR A 644 -12.49 8.62 -23.12
CA THR A 644 -13.88 8.31 -22.78
C THR A 644 -13.99 6.83 -22.40
N GLN A 645 -14.99 6.46 -21.58
CA GLN A 645 -15.12 5.07 -21.11
C GLN A 645 -15.86 4.17 -22.13
N GLY A 646 -16.91 4.70 -22.79
CA GLY A 646 -17.66 4.07 -23.89
C GLY A 646 -18.79 3.13 -23.53
N SER A 647 -19.03 2.94 -22.24
CA SER A 647 -20.05 2.04 -21.67
C SER A 647 -20.32 2.46 -20.21
N PHE A 648 -20.57 3.75 -19.98
CA PHE A 648 -20.71 4.27 -18.63
C PHE A 648 -22.02 3.82 -17.97
N TRP A 649 -21.92 2.88 -17.03
CA TRP A 649 -23.03 2.23 -16.33
C TRP A 649 -22.65 1.92 -14.88
N PRO A 650 -23.60 1.78 -13.93
CA PRO A 650 -23.27 1.48 -12.53
C PRO A 650 -22.40 0.23 -12.36
N ARG A 651 -22.67 -0.81 -13.16
CA ARG A 651 -21.88 -2.06 -13.14
C ARG A 651 -20.39 -1.89 -13.49
N ASN A 652 -20.06 -0.79 -14.17
CA ASN A 652 -18.70 -0.47 -14.62
C ASN A 652 -17.99 0.52 -13.68
N ILE A 653 -18.61 0.83 -12.52
CA ILE A 653 -17.96 1.47 -11.39
C ILE A 653 -17.96 0.47 -10.24
N VAL A 654 -16.78 0.09 -9.78
CA VAL A 654 -16.62 -0.85 -8.67
C VAL A 654 -16.16 -0.13 -7.41
N MET A 655 -16.56 -0.64 -6.26
CA MET A 655 -16.32 -0.11 -4.94
C MET A 655 -15.63 -1.15 -4.06
N GLN A 656 -14.53 -0.73 -3.45
CA GLN A 656 -13.82 -1.45 -2.40
C GLN A 656 -14.00 -0.72 -1.06
N HIS A 657 -14.10 -1.47 0.02
CA HIS A 657 -14.12 -0.92 1.38
C HIS A 657 -12.71 -0.81 1.97
N GLY A 658 -12.49 0.26 2.72
CA GLY A 658 -11.22 0.59 3.37
C GLY A 658 -10.23 1.28 2.45
N ASP A 659 -9.22 1.87 3.07
CA ASP A 659 -8.08 2.42 2.34
C ASP A 659 -7.14 1.29 1.88
N HIS A 660 -6.55 1.44 0.69
CA HIS A 660 -5.60 0.46 0.14
C HIS A 660 -4.26 0.47 0.89
N ALA A 661 -3.91 1.59 1.53
CA ALA A 661 -2.73 1.71 2.38
C ALA A 661 -2.91 1.05 3.76
N ASP A 662 -4.16 0.74 4.15
CA ASP A 662 -4.44 0.05 5.40
C ASP A 662 -4.25 -1.45 5.24
N PHE A 663 -3.70 -2.07 6.29
CA PHE A 663 -3.63 -3.51 6.42
C PHE A 663 -5.05 -4.11 6.27
N PRO A 664 -5.26 -5.25 5.60
CA PRO A 664 -6.61 -5.74 5.30
C PRO A 664 -7.54 -5.87 6.51
N LEU A 665 -7.02 -6.32 7.66
CA LEU A 665 -7.77 -6.43 8.93
C LEU A 665 -8.16 -5.08 9.55
N MET A 666 -7.55 -3.99 9.08
CA MET A 666 -7.72 -2.63 9.57
C MET A 666 -8.60 -1.78 8.66
N ARG A 667 -9.14 -2.35 7.58
CA ARG A 667 -9.94 -1.62 6.61
C ARG A 667 -11.29 -1.23 7.20
N SER A 668 -11.58 0.07 7.18
CA SER A 668 -12.87 0.60 7.59
C SER A 668 -13.96 0.25 6.57
N ALA A 669 -15.05 -0.37 7.02
CA ALA A 669 -16.24 -0.59 6.20
C ALA A 669 -16.93 0.70 5.75
N ASN A 670 -16.70 1.82 6.45
CA ASN A 670 -17.27 3.12 6.11
C ASN A 670 -16.47 3.87 5.06
N ASP A 671 -15.20 3.49 4.85
CA ASP A 671 -14.37 4.10 3.84
C ASP A 671 -14.59 3.37 2.51
N ARG A 672 -14.87 4.11 1.44
CA ARG A 672 -15.23 3.56 0.12
C ARG A 672 -14.24 4.09 -0.90
N ARG A 673 -13.81 3.22 -1.81
CA ARG A 673 -12.86 3.53 -2.88
C ARG A 673 -13.43 3.04 -4.20
N PHE A 674 -13.46 3.92 -5.19
CA PHE A 674 -14.12 3.65 -6.46
C PHE A 674 -13.09 3.48 -7.60
N ARG A 675 -13.42 2.65 -8.59
CA ARG A 675 -12.68 2.51 -9.87
C ARG A 675 -13.63 2.38 -11.04
N LEU A 676 -13.21 2.89 -12.20
CA LEU A 676 -13.84 2.59 -13.48
C LEU A 676 -13.23 1.32 -14.07
N ILE A 677 -14.07 0.44 -14.63
CA ILE A 677 -13.65 -0.80 -15.30
C ILE A 677 -14.28 -0.91 -16.69
N ASP A 678 -13.98 -1.99 -17.41
CA ASP A 678 -14.59 -2.34 -18.71
C ASP A 678 -14.28 -1.37 -19.85
N PHE A 679 -12.99 -1.15 -20.12
CA PHE A 679 -12.50 -0.20 -21.13
C PHE A 679 -12.44 -0.75 -22.55
N GLY A 680 -13.14 -1.83 -22.90
CA GLY A 680 -13.11 -2.36 -24.27
C GLY A 680 -13.71 -1.42 -25.32
N ARG A 681 -14.53 -0.45 -24.91
CA ARG A 681 -15.11 0.59 -25.79
C ARG A 681 -14.52 1.98 -25.57
N ALA A 682 -13.45 2.07 -24.78
CA ALA A 682 -12.83 3.34 -24.47
C ALA A 682 -12.19 3.94 -25.72
N LYS A 683 -12.23 5.27 -25.83
CA LYS A 683 -11.62 5.99 -26.95
C LYS A 683 -10.62 7.03 -26.44
N CYS A 684 -9.50 7.12 -27.13
CA CYS A 684 -8.45 8.11 -26.90
C CYS A 684 -8.60 9.28 -27.88
N LEU A 685 -8.57 10.51 -27.37
CA LEU A 685 -8.60 11.72 -28.16
C LEU A 685 -7.39 11.81 -29.10
N LYS A 686 -6.20 11.42 -28.63
CA LYS A 686 -4.98 11.46 -29.46
C LYS A 686 -5.10 10.55 -30.68
N ASP A 687 -5.65 9.35 -30.51
CA ASP A 687 -5.88 8.41 -31.60
C ASP A 687 -6.90 8.96 -32.60
N ALA A 688 -7.96 9.61 -32.11
CA ALA A 688 -8.96 10.24 -32.95
C ALA A 688 -8.33 11.36 -33.80
N GLN A 689 -7.53 12.23 -33.17
CA GLN A 689 -6.81 13.32 -33.84
C GLN A 689 -5.77 12.81 -34.85
N GLU A 690 -4.99 11.78 -34.50
CA GLU A 690 -3.99 11.19 -35.40
C GLU A 690 -4.64 10.51 -36.61
N ALA A 691 -5.75 9.82 -36.40
CA ALA A 691 -6.48 9.20 -37.48
C ALA A 691 -7.13 10.21 -38.43
N ASP A 692 -7.69 11.30 -37.91
CA ASP A 692 -8.21 12.40 -38.75
C ASP A 692 -7.07 13.01 -39.58
N ARG A 693 -5.91 13.30 -38.96
CA ARG A 693 -4.70 13.78 -39.68
C ARG A 693 -4.25 12.82 -40.78
N SER A 694 -4.24 11.52 -40.51
CA SER A 694 -3.78 10.49 -41.45
C SER A 694 -4.74 10.29 -42.62
N SER A 695 -6.03 10.55 -42.43
CA SER A 695 -7.05 10.39 -43.47
C SER A 695 -7.06 11.51 -44.51
N GLY A 696 -6.40 12.64 -44.22
CA GLY A 696 -6.43 13.83 -45.08
C GLY A 696 -7.81 14.48 -45.23
N LEU A 697 -8.82 14.01 -44.47
CA LEU A 697 -10.14 14.62 -44.41
C LEU A 697 -10.05 15.83 -43.47
N GLU A 698 -10.30 17.04 -43.99
CA GLU A 698 -10.41 18.26 -43.17
C GLU A 698 -11.57 18.20 -42.16
N SER A 699 -12.51 17.25 -42.34
CA SER A 699 -13.56 16.99 -41.36
C SER A 699 -12.97 16.26 -40.16
N HIS A 700 -12.83 16.95 -39.02
CA HIS A 700 -12.52 16.44 -37.67
C HIS A 700 -13.58 15.43 -37.17
N PHE A 701 -13.85 14.39 -37.95
CA PHE A 701 -14.99 13.50 -37.77
C PHE A 701 -14.80 12.60 -36.55
N ARG A 702 -13.59 12.04 -36.35
CA ARG A 702 -13.32 11.15 -35.21
C ARG A 702 -13.14 11.95 -33.93
N GLU A 703 -12.48 13.09 -33.99
CA GLU A 703 -12.39 14.01 -32.85
C GLU A 703 -13.78 14.47 -32.40
N LYS A 704 -14.65 14.85 -33.34
CA LYS A 704 -16.05 15.17 -33.04
C LYS A 704 -16.79 13.99 -32.42
N ALA A 705 -16.62 12.77 -32.96
CA ALA A 705 -17.26 11.58 -32.39
C ALA A 705 -16.77 11.26 -30.97
N TRP A 706 -15.49 11.56 -30.65
CA TRP A 706 -14.97 11.47 -29.30
C TRP A 706 -15.61 12.53 -28.39
N ASP A 707 -15.69 13.78 -28.85
CA ASP A 707 -16.33 14.87 -28.10
C ASP A 707 -17.81 14.59 -27.83
N ASP A 708 -18.55 14.12 -28.84
CA ASP A 708 -19.97 13.74 -28.73
C ASP A 708 -20.14 12.66 -27.64
N GLN A 709 -19.29 11.63 -27.64
CA GLN A 709 -19.31 10.58 -26.62
C GLN A 709 -18.93 11.12 -25.23
N ARG A 710 -17.95 12.02 -25.14
CA ARG A 710 -17.57 12.67 -23.87
C ARG A 710 -18.74 13.47 -23.30
N PHE A 711 -19.46 14.21 -24.15
CA PHE A 711 -20.65 14.96 -23.72
C PHE A 711 -21.79 14.02 -23.33
N GLU A 712 -22.04 12.95 -24.08
CA GLU A 712 -23.03 11.93 -23.73
C GLU A 712 -22.73 11.33 -22.34
N GLU A 713 -21.49 10.90 -22.08
CA GLU A 713 -21.08 10.38 -20.78
C GLU A 713 -21.31 11.39 -19.65
N LYS A 714 -20.99 12.68 -19.87
CA LYS A 714 -21.28 13.75 -18.89
C LYS A 714 -22.77 13.88 -18.61
N THR A 715 -23.63 13.79 -19.61
CA THR A 715 -25.09 13.83 -19.41
C THR A 715 -25.60 12.58 -18.70
N MET A 716 -24.94 11.44 -18.88
CA MET A 716 -25.29 10.19 -18.22
C MET A 716 -24.95 10.17 -16.73
N ILE A 717 -23.96 10.94 -16.26
CA ILE A 717 -23.57 11.04 -14.83
C ILE A 717 -24.79 11.24 -13.92
N GLY A 718 -25.62 12.25 -14.23
CA GLY A 718 -26.81 12.56 -13.43
C GLY A 718 -27.78 11.38 -13.30
N LYS A 719 -28.02 10.68 -14.43
CA LYS A 719 -28.94 9.55 -14.52
C LYS A 719 -28.37 8.27 -13.88
N VAL A 720 -27.11 7.96 -14.16
CA VAL A 720 -26.43 6.73 -13.73
C VAL A 720 -26.15 6.72 -12.23
N LEU A 721 -25.82 7.87 -11.66
CA LEU A 721 -25.54 8.03 -10.22
C LEU A 721 -26.76 8.54 -9.45
N GLU A 722 -27.91 8.63 -10.12
CA GLU A 722 -29.19 9.06 -9.57
C GLU A 722 -29.10 10.37 -8.78
N PHE A 723 -28.30 11.33 -9.23
CA PHE A 723 -28.22 12.62 -8.56
C PHE A 723 -29.64 13.18 -8.42
N PRO A 724 -30.06 13.58 -7.20
CA PRO A 724 -31.37 14.14 -7.02
C PRO A 724 -31.45 15.35 -7.95
N TYR A 725 -32.37 15.32 -8.91
CA TYR A 725 -32.66 16.48 -9.73
C TYR A 725 -32.99 17.60 -8.74
N HIS A 726 -32.12 18.59 -8.62
CA HIS A 726 -32.46 19.81 -7.92
C HIS A 726 -33.58 20.46 -8.74
N THR A 727 -34.83 20.19 -8.32
CA THR A 727 -36.03 20.90 -8.79
C THR A 727 -35.96 22.36 -8.43
#